data_AF-A0A4R4NUT6-F1
#
_entry.id   AF-A0A4R4NUT6-F1
#
_cell.length_a   1.000
_cell.length_b   1.000
_cell.length_c   1.000
_cell.angle_alpha   90.00
_cell.angle_beta   90.00
_cell.angle_gamma   90.00
#
_symmetry.space_group_name_H-M   'P 1'
#
loop_
_entity.id
_entity.type
_entity.pdbx_description
1 polymer ?
#
loop_
_entity_poly.entity_id
_entity_poly.type
_entity_poly.pdbx_seq_one_letter_code
_entity_poly.pdbx_strand_id
1 'polypeptide(L)'
;MTCRTTTPPPEHVDAVVVGSGFGGSVTAYRLAEAGLSVVLLERGRPYPPGSFARTPAELGRAFWDPAAGLYGLFDVRSFRRFDSVVASGLGGGSLVYANVLLRKDEHWFVDEQPLPSGGYESWPVSRADLDPHYDAVERMLGATPYPLDRPPYTRTPKTHAMREAAGMLGLDFQLPPLAVSFAPEPGADPEPGLPISGPAYGNLHGTGRRTCRLCGECNLGCNDGAKNSLDHTYLSAARHHGADLRAHHEVRAIRPLSGGGYAVDYLRHAPNHADRRDGHRGPPATRTIGCDRLVLAAGTYGTSALLLRSRRFLPGLSPALGTRFSTNGDLLAILVRAGRDGRPRPLEPSRGPVITAAIRLPDALDTALDTPGETGRGGYLEDGGYPGFVDWLAEGAHLPQQLSRGMRFALGRILANAARAPETHLSRAVSELVGQGLLSSTSFPLLGMGRDTPNGVLRLRDGRLDADWSPAASAAYFDRLRDTMRQVADVLEARHIDNPLWYRKRVVSVHPVGGAPMAHHAADGVCDPYGEVHGHPGLYVADGAALPGPVGTNPSLTIAALADRMCTHLLEHRSATPAGRSAHLPPTATTYRESTSLTFTERMRGSYQPGARHPGAASATEEYASPAQRISARLTVTIVDVDDFLDEPGHRAGIDGWIDAPSLGGRRPILRGTRHMFSPNDGPEGRALTYRLHFTDAENRPRALTGRKELTGETPLSLWPETTVLPFRLFDGHVRGPGEQSATVVGAGRLSIPLTEFLRQLTTFRTTGPRDAAALDRFGRFILGRLWHLYAPRTPWRGRKRT
;
A
#
# COMPACT_ATOMS: atom_id res chain seq x y z
N MET A 1 18.42 11.39 28.25
CA MET A 1 18.76 9.95 28.23
C MET A 1 19.89 9.77 27.25
N THR A 2 21.08 9.48 27.75
CA THR A 2 22.34 9.39 27.00
C THR A 2 22.28 8.26 25.97
N CYS A 3 22.77 8.54 24.75
CA CYS A 3 22.91 7.57 23.67
C CYS A 3 23.87 6.46 24.15
N ARG A 4 23.32 5.32 24.57
CA ARG A 4 24.09 4.11 24.84
C ARG A 4 24.62 3.62 23.49
N THR A 5 25.94 3.54 23.39
CA THR A 5 26.65 2.75 22.37
C THR A 5 25.98 1.38 22.30
N THR A 6 25.33 1.08 21.18
CA THR A 6 24.58 -0.16 21.00
C THR A 6 25.57 -1.30 20.81
N THR A 7 25.68 -2.16 21.81
CA THR A 7 26.27 -3.50 21.67
C THR A 7 25.65 -4.17 20.42
N PRO A 8 26.44 -4.82 19.56
CA PRO A 8 25.90 -5.53 18.41
C PRO A 8 24.84 -6.54 18.87
N PRO A 9 23.73 -6.71 18.11
CA PRO A 9 22.68 -7.63 18.49
C PRO A 9 23.25 -9.06 18.59
N PRO A 10 22.77 -9.87 19.55
CA PRO A 10 23.30 -11.21 19.79
C PRO A 10 23.04 -12.19 18.64
N GLU A 11 22.12 -11.86 17.74
CA GLU A 11 21.76 -12.62 16.55
C GLU A 11 21.72 -11.67 15.35
N HIS A 12 22.24 -12.12 14.19
CA HIS A 12 22.24 -11.38 12.94
C HIS A 12 21.97 -12.31 11.75
N VAL A 13 21.16 -11.88 10.78
CA VAL A 13 20.76 -12.66 9.60
C VAL A 13 20.75 -11.81 8.32
N ASP A 14 20.68 -12.44 7.14
CA ASP A 14 20.65 -11.71 5.87
C ASP A 14 19.37 -10.86 5.73
N ALA A 15 18.22 -11.38 6.17
CA ALA A 15 16.96 -10.67 6.10
C ALA A 15 16.03 -10.95 7.29
N VAL A 16 15.45 -9.88 7.85
CA VAL A 16 14.30 -9.95 8.76
C VAL A 16 13.05 -9.49 8.03
N VAL A 17 12.01 -10.31 8.07
CA VAL A 17 10.68 -10.00 7.54
C VAL A 17 9.70 -9.81 8.69
N VAL A 18 9.05 -8.64 8.75
CA VAL A 18 8.11 -8.30 9.83
C VAL A 18 6.69 -8.51 9.36
N GLY A 19 6.01 -9.52 9.90
CA GLY A 19 4.64 -9.89 9.54
C GLY A 19 4.58 -11.02 8.50
N SER A 20 3.55 -11.86 8.62
CA SER A 20 3.38 -13.08 7.81
C SER A 20 2.22 -13.05 6.82
N GLY A 21 1.75 -11.84 6.46
CA GLY A 21 0.73 -11.67 5.42
C GLY A 21 1.27 -11.92 4.00
N PHE A 22 0.51 -11.52 2.98
CA PHE A 22 0.85 -11.74 1.56
C PHE A 22 2.28 -11.27 1.24
N GLY A 23 2.60 -10.00 1.52
CA GLY A 23 3.93 -9.47 1.27
C GLY A 23 5.05 -10.20 2.00
N GLY A 24 4.84 -10.49 3.28
CA GLY A 24 5.86 -11.08 4.15
C GLY A 24 6.13 -12.55 3.83
N SER A 25 5.09 -13.33 3.56
CA SER A 25 5.23 -14.74 3.20
C SER A 25 5.88 -14.94 1.82
N VAL A 26 5.50 -14.13 0.81
CA VAL A 26 6.15 -14.12 -0.50
C VAL A 26 7.64 -13.78 -0.34
N THR A 27 7.94 -12.69 0.38
CA THR A 27 9.32 -12.27 0.61
C THR A 27 10.13 -13.34 1.32
N ALA A 28 9.60 -13.91 2.41
CA ALA A 28 10.31 -14.93 3.18
C ALA A 28 10.62 -16.17 2.33
N TYR A 29 9.67 -16.60 1.50
CA TYR A 29 9.89 -17.71 0.57
C TYR A 29 10.95 -17.37 -0.48
N ARG A 30 10.81 -16.27 -1.20
CA ARG A 30 11.73 -15.92 -2.31
C ARG A 30 13.16 -15.72 -1.84
N LEU A 31 13.35 -15.08 -0.67
CA LEU A 31 14.68 -14.89 -0.10
C LEU A 31 15.27 -16.21 0.44
N ALA A 32 14.48 -17.06 1.09
CA ALA A 32 14.95 -18.37 1.57
C ALA A 32 15.26 -19.34 0.42
N GLU A 33 14.43 -19.34 -0.63
CA GLU A 33 14.66 -20.08 -1.87
C GLU A 33 15.98 -19.67 -2.54
N ALA A 34 16.35 -18.39 -2.46
CA ALA A 34 17.63 -17.87 -2.90
C ALA A 34 18.81 -18.17 -1.95
N GLY A 35 18.59 -18.98 -0.90
CA GLY A 35 19.62 -19.42 0.04
C GLY A 35 20.03 -18.39 1.10
N LEU A 36 19.24 -17.32 1.30
CA LEU A 36 19.50 -16.35 2.36
C LEU A 36 19.00 -16.85 3.72
N SER A 37 19.68 -16.47 4.79
CA SER A 37 19.21 -16.66 6.15
C SER A 37 18.07 -15.67 6.45
N VAL A 38 16.85 -16.18 6.59
CA VAL A 38 15.64 -15.38 6.76
C VAL A 38 14.98 -15.69 8.10
N VAL A 39 14.71 -14.63 8.87
CA VAL A 39 13.84 -14.70 10.06
C VAL A 39 12.56 -13.92 9.81
N LEU A 40 11.42 -14.59 9.91
CA LEU A 40 10.11 -13.95 9.88
C LEU A 40 9.55 -13.79 11.30
N LEU A 41 9.14 -12.58 11.66
CA LEU A 41 8.55 -12.26 12.97
C LEU A 41 7.05 -11.99 12.83
N GLU A 42 6.23 -12.85 13.43
CA GLU A 42 4.76 -12.73 13.45
C GLU A 42 4.23 -12.53 14.86
N ARG A 43 3.39 -11.51 15.07
CA ARG A 43 2.82 -11.20 16.39
C ARG A 43 1.81 -12.26 16.86
N GLY A 44 1.05 -12.84 15.94
CA GLY A 44 0.03 -13.84 16.20
C GLY A 44 0.57 -15.26 16.31
N ARG A 45 -0.36 -16.21 16.49
CA ARG A 45 -0.08 -17.65 16.62
C ARG A 45 -0.30 -18.42 15.30
N PRO A 46 0.22 -19.64 15.15
CA PRO A 46 -0.20 -20.54 14.07
C PRO A 46 -1.64 -21.04 14.26
N TYR A 47 -2.33 -21.30 13.15
CA TYR A 47 -3.71 -21.80 13.12
C TYR A 47 -3.82 -23.07 12.26
N PRO A 48 -3.47 -24.26 12.77
CA PRO A 48 -3.67 -25.50 12.03
C PRO A 48 -5.16 -25.78 11.77
N PRO A 49 -5.49 -26.57 10.74
CA PRO A 49 -6.85 -27.09 10.53
C PRO A 49 -7.45 -27.66 11.83
N GLY A 50 -8.68 -27.27 12.14
CA GLY A 50 -9.39 -27.62 13.38
C GLY A 50 -9.22 -26.62 14.53
N SER A 51 -8.29 -25.66 14.44
CA SER A 51 -8.03 -24.67 15.52
C SER A 51 -8.84 -23.38 15.42
N PHE A 52 -9.58 -23.17 14.32
CA PHE A 52 -10.40 -21.97 14.14
C PHE A 52 -11.70 -22.08 14.94
N ALA A 53 -12.04 -20.99 15.64
CA ALA A 53 -13.20 -20.92 16.52
C ALA A 53 -14.52 -21.25 15.79
N ARG A 54 -15.38 -22.05 16.43
CA ARG A 54 -16.74 -22.38 15.94
C ARG A 54 -17.83 -22.18 16.97
N THR A 55 -17.49 -22.05 18.24
CA THR A 55 -18.43 -21.76 19.32
C THR A 55 -18.35 -20.30 19.77
N PRO A 56 -19.43 -19.72 20.34
CA PRO A 56 -19.37 -18.39 20.94
C PRO A 56 -18.27 -18.22 21.99
N ALA A 57 -18.01 -19.26 22.79
CA ALA A 57 -16.96 -19.25 23.80
C ALA A 57 -15.54 -19.18 23.19
N GLU A 58 -15.31 -19.89 22.08
CA GLU A 58 -14.05 -19.80 21.33
C GLU A 58 -13.92 -18.45 20.62
N LEU A 59 -14.99 -17.95 20.01
CA LEU A 59 -15.01 -16.64 19.34
C LEU A 59 -14.70 -15.51 20.32
N GLY A 60 -15.20 -15.57 21.56
CA GLY A 60 -14.86 -14.60 22.60
C GLY A 60 -13.35 -14.52 22.92
N ARG A 61 -12.59 -15.60 22.65
CA ARG A 61 -11.12 -15.65 22.79
C ARG A 61 -10.37 -15.46 21.47
N ALA A 62 -11.08 -15.33 20.35
CA ALA A 62 -10.50 -15.23 19.02
C ALA A 62 -10.08 -13.80 18.67
N PHE A 63 -10.18 -12.83 19.58
CA PHE A 63 -9.77 -11.45 19.35
C PHE A 63 -8.32 -11.17 19.79
N TRP A 64 -7.69 -10.20 19.15
CA TRP A 64 -6.35 -9.72 19.46
C TRP A 64 -6.43 -8.43 20.30
N ASP A 65 -6.09 -8.54 21.57
CA ASP A 65 -5.85 -7.42 22.48
C ASP A 65 -4.88 -7.85 23.59
N PRO A 66 -3.56 -7.71 23.35
CA PRO A 66 -2.54 -8.10 24.33
C PRO A 66 -2.67 -7.39 25.68
N ALA A 67 -3.24 -6.18 25.73
CA ALA A 67 -3.44 -5.46 26.98
C ALA A 67 -4.53 -6.11 27.84
N ALA A 68 -5.51 -6.74 27.20
CA ALA A 68 -6.53 -7.57 27.84
C ALA A 68 -6.12 -9.05 27.96
N GLY A 69 -4.89 -9.42 27.59
CA GLY A 69 -4.41 -10.80 27.58
C GLY A 69 -5.02 -11.67 26.47
N LEU A 70 -5.61 -11.06 25.44
CA LEU A 70 -6.21 -11.72 24.29
C LEU A 70 -5.21 -11.80 23.13
N TYR A 71 -4.95 -13.00 22.63
CA TYR A 71 -3.95 -13.27 21.58
C TYR A 71 -4.55 -14.03 20.39
N GLY A 72 -5.82 -13.77 20.10
CA GLY A 72 -6.58 -14.40 19.03
C GLY A 72 -6.30 -13.81 17.64
N LEU A 73 -7.09 -14.26 16.66
CA LEU A 73 -6.91 -14.01 15.24
C LEU A 73 -7.39 -12.63 14.80
N PHE A 74 -8.53 -12.16 15.31
CA PHE A 74 -9.19 -10.95 14.82
C PHE A 74 -8.71 -9.70 15.56
N ASP A 75 -8.10 -8.76 14.84
CA ASP A 75 -7.76 -7.42 15.32
C ASP A 75 -8.77 -6.43 14.73
N VAL A 76 -9.76 -6.08 15.54
CA VAL A 76 -10.82 -5.12 15.17
C VAL A 76 -10.42 -3.74 15.65
N ARG A 77 -10.35 -2.78 14.72
CA ARG A 77 -9.93 -1.41 14.98
C ARG A 77 -11.07 -0.46 14.67
N SER A 78 -11.47 0.32 15.67
CA SER A 78 -12.44 1.40 15.49
C SER A 78 -11.70 2.73 15.37
N PHE A 79 -11.97 3.45 14.29
CA PHE A 79 -11.57 4.83 14.10
C PHE A 79 -12.80 5.75 14.14
N ARG A 80 -12.58 7.06 14.01
CA ARG A 80 -13.64 8.06 14.15
C ARG A 80 -14.79 7.86 13.16
N ARG A 81 -14.49 7.48 11.92
CA ARG A 81 -15.46 7.41 10.80
C ARG A 81 -15.58 6.04 10.14
N PHE A 82 -14.79 5.06 10.55
CA PHE A 82 -14.84 3.72 9.97
C PHE A 82 -14.26 2.71 10.94
N ASP A 83 -14.61 1.46 10.74
CA ASP A 83 -14.08 0.30 11.45
C ASP A 83 -13.27 -0.54 10.47
N SER A 84 -12.26 -1.24 10.96
CA SER A 84 -11.48 -2.16 10.14
C SER A 84 -11.21 -3.47 10.87
N VAL A 85 -11.21 -4.57 10.11
CA VAL A 85 -10.91 -5.91 10.62
C VAL A 85 -9.67 -6.42 9.90
N VAL A 86 -8.62 -6.70 10.67
CA VAL A 86 -7.38 -7.32 10.19
C VAL A 86 -7.06 -8.56 11.03
N ALA A 87 -6.04 -9.31 10.64
CA ALA A 87 -5.66 -10.55 11.32
C ALA A 87 -4.33 -10.47 12.08
N SER A 88 -4.21 -11.31 13.10
CA SER A 88 -3.02 -11.56 13.92
C SER A 88 -2.79 -13.08 14.00
N GLY A 89 -2.01 -13.62 13.06
CA GLY A 89 -1.74 -15.05 12.98
C GLY A 89 -0.67 -15.35 11.93
N LEU A 90 -0.02 -16.50 12.05
CA LEU A 90 0.99 -16.95 11.08
C LEU A 90 0.30 -17.30 9.75
N GLY A 91 0.38 -16.38 8.78
CA GLY A 91 -0.40 -16.35 7.55
C GLY A 91 -1.20 -15.05 7.35
N GLY A 92 -1.27 -14.18 8.38
CA GLY A 92 -1.91 -12.87 8.33
C GLY A 92 -3.36 -12.91 7.83
N GLY A 93 -3.73 -11.93 7.02
CA GLY A 93 -5.09 -11.80 6.46
C GLY A 93 -5.55 -12.99 5.63
N SER A 94 -4.63 -13.79 5.07
CA SER A 94 -5.00 -14.99 4.33
C SER A 94 -5.74 -16.01 5.17
N LEU A 95 -5.62 -15.98 6.51
CA LEU A 95 -6.36 -16.87 7.41
C LEU A 95 -7.86 -16.54 7.47
N VAL A 96 -8.25 -15.29 7.18
CA VAL A 96 -9.65 -14.80 7.36
C VAL A 96 -10.24 -14.09 6.13
N TYR A 97 -9.51 -13.98 5.02
CA TYR A 97 -10.08 -13.44 3.78
C TYR A 97 -10.93 -14.47 3.02
N ALA A 98 -11.66 -13.99 2.01
CA ALA A 98 -12.59 -14.76 1.20
C ALA A 98 -11.99 -15.43 -0.05
N ASN A 99 -10.67 -15.40 -0.22
CA ASN A 99 -9.90 -16.11 -1.26
C ASN A 99 -9.91 -15.55 -2.67
N VAL A 100 -10.49 -14.38 -2.90
CA VAL A 100 -10.54 -13.80 -4.24
C VAL A 100 -9.17 -13.30 -4.69
N LEU A 101 -8.78 -13.67 -5.91
CA LEU A 101 -7.54 -13.32 -6.59
C LEU A 101 -7.83 -12.56 -7.88
N LEU A 102 -8.54 -11.44 -7.79
CA LEU A 102 -8.76 -10.54 -8.93
C LEU A 102 -7.53 -9.67 -9.17
N ARG A 103 -7.02 -9.68 -10.41
CA ARG A 103 -5.95 -8.77 -10.83
C ARG A 103 -6.48 -7.34 -10.87
N LYS A 104 -5.63 -6.37 -10.52
CA LYS A 104 -5.94 -4.95 -10.72
C LYS A 104 -6.17 -4.68 -12.21
N ASP A 105 -7.25 -3.97 -12.52
CA ASP A 105 -7.57 -3.56 -13.90
C ASP A 105 -6.42 -2.72 -14.49
N GLU A 106 -6.12 -2.96 -15.76
CA GLU A 106 -5.00 -2.30 -16.44
C GLU A 106 -5.20 -0.79 -16.55
N HIS A 107 -6.44 -0.33 -16.69
CA HIS A 107 -6.78 1.08 -16.80
C HIS A 107 -6.70 1.79 -15.44
N TRP A 108 -6.63 1.05 -14.34
CA TRP A 108 -6.62 1.60 -12.98
C TRP A 108 -5.21 1.88 -12.44
N PHE A 109 -4.16 1.63 -13.22
CA PHE A 109 -2.78 2.08 -12.95
C PHE A 109 -2.61 3.53 -13.42
N VAL A 110 -3.24 4.46 -12.69
CA VAL A 110 -3.40 5.85 -13.12
C VAL A 110 -2.30 6.79 -12.63
N ASP A 111 -2.17 7.94 -13.31
CA ASP A 111 -1.48 9.16 -12.81
C ASP A 111 -2.48 10.33 -12.73
N GLU A 112 -3.31 10.33 -11.68
CA GLU A 112 -4.37 11.32 -11.46
C GLU A 112 -3.92 12.44 -10.51
N GLN A 113 -3.72 13.65 -11.04
CA GLN A 113 -3.41 14.85 -10.23
C GLN A 113 -4.02 16.15 -10.82
N PRO A 114 -4.59 17.04 -10.00
CA PRO A 114 -4.98 16.83 -8.60
C PRO A 114 -6.30 16.02 -8.52
N LEU A 115 -6.47 15.28 -7.43
CA LEU A 115 -7.78 14.68 -7.12
C LEU A 115 -8.78 15.77 -6.65
N PRO A 116 -10.10 15.60 -6.88
CA PRO A 116 -11.12 16.59 -6.49
C PRO A 116 -11.08 17.01 -5.01
N SER A 117 -10.59 16.15 -4.12
CA SER A 117 -10.44 16.41 -2.68
C SER A 117 -9.05 16.92 -2.25
N GLY A 118 -8.16 17.19 -3.20
CA GLY A 118 -6.74 17.42 -2.95
C GLY A 118 -5.95 16.11 -2.82
N GLY A 119 -4.68 16.16 -3.22
CA GLY A 119 -3.81 14.98 -3.33
C GLY A 119 -3.69 14.45 -4.76
N TYR A 120 -3.14 13.25 -4.91
CA TYR A 120 -2.98 12.57 -6.19
C TYR A 120 -2.89 11.05 -5.98
N GLU A 121 -3.26 10.31 -7.02
CA GLU A 121 -3.14 8.87 -7.12
C GLU A 121 -2.24 8.58 -8.33
N SER A 122 -0.99 8.20 -8.08
CA SER A 122 -0.02 7.94 -9.13
C SER A 122 0.63 6.59 -8.88
N TRP A 123 0.32 5.62 -9.74
CA TRP A 123 0.89 4.29 -9.71
C TRP A 123 2.20 4.29 -10.52
N PRO A 124 3.37 4.12 -9.88
CA PRO A 124 4.66 4.12 -10.57
C PRO A 124 4.99 2.76 -11.22
N VAL A 125 3.97 1.94 -11.42
CA VAL A 125 4.02 0.58 -11.98
C VAL A 125 2.81 0.41 -12.89
N SER A 126 2.94 -0.42 -13.91
CA SER A 126 1.89 -0.75 -14.86
C SER A 126 1.37 -2.16 -14.67
N ARG A 127 0.31 -2.50 -15.42
CA ARG A 127 -0.17 -3.88 -15.50
C ARG A 127 0.89 -4.83 -16.07
N ALA A 128 1.60 -4.42 -17.12
CA ALA A 128 2.65 -5.20 -17.76
C ALA A 128 3.81 -5.53 -16.80
N ASP A 129 4.14 -4.61 -15.89
CA ASP A 129 5.16 -4.85 -14.86
C ASP A 129 4.73 -5.93 -13.85
N LEU A 130 3.42 -6.14 -13.66
CA LEU A 130 2.89 -7.05 -12.64
C LEU A 130 2.39 -8.39 -13.18
N ASP A 131 2.03 -8.50 -14.46
CA ASP A 131 1.47 -9.74 -15.02
C ASP A 131 2.34 -10.99 -14.80
N PRO A 132 3.68 -10.97 -15.00
CA PRO A 132 4.51 -12.13 -14.70
C PRO A 132 4.47 -12.55 -13.22
N HIS A 133 4.33 -11.56 -12.34
CA HIS A 133 4.26 -11.79 -10.90
C HIS A 133 2.85 -12.23 -10.47
N TYR A 134 1.80 -11.72 -11.10
CA TYR A 134 0.45 -12.24 -10.94
C TYR A 134 0.39 -13.73 -11.31
N ASP A 135 0.96 -14.11 -12.45
CA ASP A 135 1.03 -15.51 -12.88
C ASP A 135 1.75 -16.40 -11.86
N ALA A 136 2.87 -15.92 -11.29
CA ALA A 136 3.63 -16.64 -10.28
C ALA A 136 2.83 -16.83 -8.98
N VAL A 137 2.17 -15.77 -8.49
CA VAL A 137 1.36 -15.84 -7.27
C VAL A 137 0.12 -16.71 -7.45
N GLU A 138 -0.60 -16.57 -8.56
CA GLU A 138 -1.79 -17.39 -8.86
C GLU A 138 -1.44 -18.87 -8.92
N ARG A 139 -0.30 -19.22 -9.52
CA ARG A 139 0.20 -20.61 -9.55
C ARG A 139 0.51 -21.13 -8.16
N MET A 140 1.20 -20.34 -7.33
CA MET A 140 1.55 -20.73 -5.96
C MET A 140 0.33 -20.87 -5.04
N LEU A 141 -0.69 -20.04 -5.23
CA LEU A 141 -1.94 -20.08 -4.46
C LEU A 141 -2.97 -21.05 -5.04
N GLY A 142 -2.69 -21.68 -6.18
CA GLY A 142 -3.63 -22.57 -6.88
C GLY A 142 -4.93 -21.86 -7.24
N ALA A 143 -4.82 -20.67 -7.86
CA ALA A 143 -5.97 -19.88 -8.27
C ALA A 143 -6.87 -20.67 -9.22
N THR A 144 -8.14 -20.86 -8.86
CA THR A 144 -9.10 -21.61 -9.67
C THR A 144 -10.49 -20.97 -9.55
N PRO A 145 -11.20 -20.70 -10.66
CA PRO A 145 -12.58 -20.23 -10.60
C PRO A 145 -13.50 -21.23 -9.89
N TYR A 146 -14.62 -20.74 -9.35
CA TYR A 146 -15.64 -21.62 -8.79
C TYR A 146 -16.22 -22.54 -9.88
N PRO A 147 -16.22 -23.88 -9.74
CA PRO A 147 -16.59 -24.81 -10.81
C PRO A 147 -18.12 -24.95 -10.95
N LEU A 148 -18.82 -23.84 -11.24
CA LEU A 148 -20.28 -23.73 -11.27
C LEU A 148 -20.96 -24.69 -12.28
N ASP A 149 -20.22 -25.23 -13.24
CA ASP A 149 -20.66 -26.19 -14.25
C ASP A 149 -20.62 -27.66 -13.78
N ARG A 150 -20.00 -27.96 -12.63
CA ARG A 150 -19.85 -29.34 -12.12
C ARG A 150 -20.74 -29.61 -10.90
N PRO A 151 -21.40 -30.78 -10.77
CA PRO A 151 -22.04 -31.17 -9.53
C PRO A 151 -21.01 -31.36 -8.38
N PRO A 152 -21.34 -31.06 -7.11
CA PRO A 152 -22.58 -30.44 -6.64
C PRO A 152 -22.59 -28.89 -6.71
N TYR A 153 -21.54 -28.27 -7.22
CA TYR A 153 -21.35 -26.81 -7.32
C TYR A 153 -22.40 -26.11 -8.20
N THR A 154 -22.93 -26.81 -9.20
CA THR A 154 -24.09 -26.38 -10.00
C THR A 154 -25.30 -25.98 -9.16
N ARG A 155 -25.41 -26.45 -7.92
CA ARG A 155 -26.50 -26.15 -6.99
C ARG A 155 -26.10 -25.07 -5.98
N THR A 156 -25.58 -23.93 -6.45
CA THR A 156 -25.20 -22.78 -5.60
C THR A 156 -26.11 -21.59 -5.91
N PRO A 157 -27.25 -21.42 -5.22
CA PRO A 157 -28.29 -20.48 -5.63
C PRO A 157 -27.83 -19.02 -5.67
N LYS A 158 -26.98 -18.59 -4.72
CA LYS A 158 -26.43 -17.24 -4.70
C LYS A 158 -25.62 -16.87 -5.95
N THR A 159 -24.83 -17.81 -6.48
CA THR A 159 -24.00 -17.60 -7.67
C THR A 159 -24.89 -17.43 -8.90
N HIS A 160 -25.96 -18.24 -9.01
CA HIS A 160 -26.94 -18.11 -10.08
C HIS A 160 -27.73 -16.80 -9.99
N ALA A 161 -28.08 -16.36 -8.79
CA ALA A 161 -28.75 -15.09 -8.56
C ALA A 161 -27.89 -13.89 -9.00
N MET A 162 -26.59 -13.90 -8.69
CA MET A 162 -25.67 -12.87 -9.20
C MET A 162 -25.56 -12.87 -10.73
N ARG A 163 -25.46 -14.05 -11.34
CA ARG A 163 -25.38 -14.18 -12.80
C ARG A 163 -26.64 -13.66 -13.49
N GLU A 164 -27.80 -13.95 -12.92
CA GLU A 164 -29.10 -13.43 -13.39
C GLU A 164 -29.18 -11.92 -13.24
N ALA A 165 -28.83 -11.38 -12.08
CA ALA A 165 -28.83 -9.94 -11.83
C ALA A 165 -27.91 -9.19 -12.79
N ALA A 166 -26.68 -9.69 -12.99
CA ALA A 166 -25.75 -9.11 -13.96
C ALA A 166 -26.32 -9.13 -15.38
N GLY A 167 -26.87 -10.28 -15.82
CA GLY A 167 -27.46 -10.41 -17.15
C GLY A 167 -28.65 -9.48 -17.39
N MET A 168 -29.52 -9.29 -16.40
CA MET A 168 -30.67 -8.37 -16.50
C MET A 168 -30.25 -6.89 -16.48
N LEU A 169 -29.16 -6.56 -15.79
CA LEU A 169 -28.62 -5.20 -15.72
C LEU A 169 -27.62 -4.88 -16.83
N GLY A 170 -27.25 -5.86 -17.66
CA GLY A 170 -26.22 -5.68 -18.70
C GLY A 170 -24.81 -5.47 -18.13
N LEU A 171 -24.54 -5.97 -16.92
CA LEU A 171 -23.25 -5.83 -16.25
C LEU A 171 -22.35 -7.06 -16.48
N ASP A 172 -21.04 -6.85 -16.40
CA ASP A 172 -20.04 -7.91 -16.62
C ASP A 172 -19.95 -8.86 -15.42
N PHE A 173 -20.40 -10.09 -15.61
CA PHE A 173 -20.35 -11.17 -14.63
C PHE A 173 -19.12 -12.05 -14.81
N GLN A 174 -18.47 -12.37 -13.70
CA GLN A 174 -17.35 -13.30 -13.69
C GLN A 174 -17.36 -14.23 -12.47
N LEU A 175 -16.76 -15.40 -12.66
CA LEU A 175 -16.38 -16.31 -11.59
C LEU A 175 -14.92 -16.02 -11.27
N PRO A 176 -14.61 -15.18 -10.25
CA PRO A 176 -13.26 -14.75 -10.00
C PRO A 176 -12.38 -15.95 -9.61
N PRO A 177 -11.08 -15.95 -9.92
CA PRO A 177 -10.16 -16.97 -9.43
C PRO A 177 -10.10 -16.97 -7.91
N LEU A 178 -10.21 -18.15 -7.29
CA LEU A 178 -10.19 -18.34 -5.85
C LEU A 178 -8.97 -19.15 -5.42
N ALA A 179 -8.34 -18.77 -4.30
CA ALA A 179 -7.31 -19.55 -3.61
C ALA A 179 -7.95 -20.70 -2.79
N VAL A 180 -8.71 -21.56 -3.44
CA VAL A 180 -9.45 -22.67 -2.82
C VAL A 180 -9.28 -23.93 -3.65
N SER A 181 -8.91 -25.03 -2.99
CA SER A 181 -8.85 -26.34 -3.63
C SER A 181 -10.24 -26.96 -3.73
N PHE A 182 -10.75 -27.05 -4.96
CA PHE A 182 -12.00 -27.77 -5.27
C PHE A 182 -11.77 -29.21 -5.70
N ALA A 183 -10.56 -29.53 -6.19
CA ALA A 183 -10.13 -30.85 -6.62
C ALA A 183 -8.91 -31.33 -5.79
N PRO A 184 -8.69 -32.65 -5.66
CA PRO A 184 -7.59 -33.20 -4.86
C PRO A 184 -6.21 -32.88 -5.46
N GLU A 185 -6.14 -32.69 -6.78
CA GLU A 185 -4.94 -32.31 -7.52
C GLU A 185 -5.32 -31.52 -8.79
N PRO A 186 -4.39 -30.75 -9.38
CA PRO A 186 -4.66 -30.00 -10.62
C PRO A 186 -5.12 -30.93 -11.75
N GLY A 187 -6.24 -30.59 -12.39
CA GLY A 187 -6.81 -31.36 -13.50
C GLY A 187 -7.74 -32.51 -13.11
N ALA A 188 -7.81 -32.89 -11.84
CA ALA A 188 -8.79 -33.86 -11.35
C ALA A 188 -10.21 -33.24 -11.25
N ASP A 189 -11.23 -34.10 -11.23
CA ASP A 189 -12.61 -33.64 -11.07
C ASP A 189 -12.82 -33.01 -9.68
N PRO A 190 -13.54 -31.88 -9.59
CA PRO A 190 -13.81 -31.22 -8.33
C PRO A 190 -14.84 -32.03 -7.52
N GLU A 191 -14.50 -32.36 -6.28
CA GLU A 191 -15.37 -33.10 -5.38
C GLU A 191 -15.18 -32.61 -3.94
N PRO A 192 -16.25 -32.31 -3.19
CA PRO A 192 -16.14 -31.82 -1.82
C PRO A 192 -15.57 -32.82 -0.82
N GLY A 193 -14.60 -32.38 -0.01
CA GLY A 193 -14.07 -33.14 1.10
C GLY A 193 -13.13 -34.29 0.73
N LEU A 194 -12.58 -34.35 -0.48
CA LEU A 194 -11.51 -35.28 -0.83
C LEU A 194 -10.17 -34.85 -0.22
N PRO A 195 -9.28 -35.79 0.15
CA PRO A 195 -7.91 -35.45 0.55
C PRO A 195 -7.17 -34.71 -0.57
N ILE A 196 -6.47 -33.63 -0.23
CA ILE A 196 -5.64 -32.87 -1.18
C ILE A 196 -4.23 -33.44 -1.21
N SER A 197 -3.71 -33.68 -2.42
CA SER A 197 -2.31 -33.98 -2.67
C SER A 197 -1.48 -32.70 -2.53
N GLY A 198 -0.76 -32.57 -1.41
CA GLY A 198 0.15 -31.45 -1.17
C GLY A 198 1.52 -31.63 -1.85
N PRO A 199 2.39 -30.60 -1.79
CA PRO A 199 3.78 -30.76 -2.22
C PRO A 199 4.49 -31.84 -1.37
N ALA A 200 5.54 -32.46 -1.93
CA ALA A 200 6.28 -33.54 -1.27
C ALA A 200 6.89 -33.14 0.08
N TYR A 201 7.21 -31.86 0.27
CA TYR A 201 7.70 -31.32 1.54
C TYR A 201 6.60 -31.13 2.61
N GLY A 202 5.33 -31.39 2.28
CA GLY A 202 4.21 -31.26 3.20
C GLY A 202 3.78 -29.81 3.45
N ASN A 203 3.27 -29.53 4.65
CA ASN A 203 2.89 -28.19 5.08
C ASN A 203 3.35 -27.91 6.51
N LEU A 204 3.36 -26.63 6.88
CA LEU A 204 3.84 -26.09 8.15
C LEU A 204 3.22 -26.79 9.38
N HIS A 205 1.99 -27.29 9.27
CA HIS A 205 1.27 -27.91 10.37
C HIS A 205 1.43 -29.43 10.44
N GLY A 206 1.95 -30.05 9.38
CA GLY A 206 2.06 -31.51 9.30
C GLY A 206 0.72 -32.25 9.27
N THR A 207 -0.38 -31.55 8.97
CA THR A 207 -1.74 -32.12 8.95
C THR A 207 -2.28 -32.28 7.53
N GLY A 208 -3.13 -33.29 7.33
CA GLY A 208 -3.83 -33.51 6.06
C GLY A 208 -4.85 -32.40 5.78
N ARG A 209 -5.02 -32.06 4.50
CA ARG A 209 -5.96 -31.05 4.00
C ARG A 209 -7.03 -31.72 3.14
N ARG A 210 -8.21 -31.14 3.05
CA ARG A 210 -9.32 -31.64 2.23
C ARG A 210 -9.86 -30.55 1.31
N THR A 211 -10.41 -30.93 0.17
CA THR A 211 -11.07 -30.01 -0.77
C THR A 211 -12.28 -29.35 -0.13
N CYS A 212 -12.69 -28.21 -0.70
CA CYS A 212 -13.76 -27.37 -0.15
C CYS A 212 -15.06 -28.14 0.08
N ARG A 213 -15.59 -28.08 1.31
CA ARG A 213 -16.85 -28.70 1.72
C ARG A 213 -18.09 -27.82 1.51
N LEU A 214 -17.92 -26.66 0.88
CA LEU A 214 -19.00 -25.70 0.61
C LEU A 214 -19.68 -25.15 1.88
N CYS A 215 -18.92 -24.95 2.97
CA CYS A 215 -19.45 -24.59 4.28
C CYS A 215 -19.62 -23.09 4.57
N GLY A 216 -19.19 -22.18 3.69
CA GLY A 216 -19.35 -20.74 3.87
C GLY A 216 -18.50 -20.11 5.00
N GLU A 217 -17.51 -20.82 5.54
CA GLU A 217 -16.78 -20.40 6.75
C GLU A 217 -15.46 -19.64 6.49
N CYS A 218 -15.18 -19.23 5.24
CA CYS A 218 -13.86 -18.70 4.85
C CYS A 218 -13.36 -17.55 5.73
N ASN A 219 -14.28 -16.67 6.17
CA ASN A 219 -13.99 -15.48 6.98
C ASN A 219 -13.70 -15.78 8.46
N LEU A 220 -13.96 -17.01 8.91
CA LEU A 220 -13.60 -17.50 10.24
C LEU A 220 -12.34 -18.38 10.24
N GLY A 221 -11.75 -18.56 9.05
CA GLY A 221 -10.70 -19.55 8.80
C GLY A 221 -11.25 -20.94 8.50
N CYS A 222 -10.49 -21.74 7.75
CA CYS A 222 -10.95 -23.02 7.20
C CYS A 222 -10.43 -24.19 8.04
N ASN A 223 -11.32 -24.89 8.74
CA ASN A 223 -10.94 -26.03 9.57
C ASN A 223 -10.64 -27.31 8.77
N ASP A 224 -10.97 -27.37 7.48
CA ASP A 224 -10.63 -28.49 6.58
C ASP A 224 -9.30 -28.28 5.83
N GLY A 225 -8.72 -27.08 5.88
CA GLY A 225 -7.52 -26.73 5.11
C GLY A 225 -7.74 -26.60 3.60
N ALA A 226 -8.99 -26.54 3.12
CA ALA A 226 -9.33 -26.34 1.70
C ALA A 226 -8.86 -24.99 1.14
N LYS A 227 -8.68 -24.02 2.03
CA LYS A 227 -8.20 -22.69 1.73
C LYS A 227 -6.70 -22.73 1.48
N ASN A 228 -6.23 -22.21 0.35
CA ASN A 228 -4.80 -22.11 0.05
C ASN A 228 -4.18 -20.88 0.74
N SER A 229 -4.41 -20.78 2.06
CA SER A 229 -3.84 -19.74 2.90
C SER A 229 -2.31 -19.86 2.97
N LEU A 230 -1.65 -18.76 3.32
CA LEU A 230 -0.20 -18.60 3.18
C LEU A 230 0.60 -19.54 4.08
N ASP A 231 0.01 -20.02 5.17
CA ASP A 231 0.56 -21.07 6.03
C ASP A 231 0.69 -22.41 5.31
N HIS A 232 -0.22 -22.74 4.39
CA HIS A 232 -0.16 -23.95 3.56
C HIS A 232 0.64 -23.80 2.27
N THR A 233 0.89 -22.57 1.81
CA THR A 233 1.60 -22.27 0.56
C THR A 233 2.96 -21.64 0.85
N TYR A 234 3.09 -20.32 0.77
CA TYR A 234 4.35 -19.58 0.85
C TYR A 234 5.15 -19.84 2.14
N LEU A 235 4.51 -19.87 3.32
CA LEU A 235 5.21 -20.10 4.58
C LEU A 235 5.66 -21.55 4.73
N SER A 236 4.89 -22.51 4.20
CA SER A 236 5.33 -23.91 4.13
C SER A 236 6.56 -24.06 3.24
N ALA A 237 6.55 -23.42 2.07
CA ALA A 237 7.69 -23.40 1.16
C ALA A 237 8.90 -22.67 1.78
N ALA A 238 8.70 -21.50 2.38
CA ALA A 238 9.76 -20.77 3.07
C ALA A 238 10.42 -21.61 4.16
N ARG A 239 9.61 -22.32 4.97
CA ARG A 239 10.11 -23.22 6.02
C ARG A 239 10.90 -24.39 5.43
N HIS A 240 10.43 -24.97 4.33
CA HIS A 240 11.14 -26.02 3.61
C HIS A 240 12.52 -25.54 3.12
N HIS A 241 12.62 -24.30 2.66
CA HIS A 241 13.88 -23.66 2.25
C HIS A 241 14.70 -23.08 3.43
N GLY A 242 14.34 -23.39 4.68
CA GLY A 242 15.15 -23.05 5.85
C GLY A 242 14.83 -21.72 6.54
N ALA A 243 13.76 -21.02 6.15
CA ALA A 243 13.32 -19.82 6.87
C ALA A 243 12.94 -20.15 8.33
N ASP A 244 13.33 -19.27 9.24
CA ASP A 244 12.94 -19.33 10.65
C ASP A 244 11.68 -18.50 10.89
N LEU A 245 10.56 -19.18 11.17
CA LEU A 245 9.25 -18.56 11.35
C LEU A 245 8.92 -18.44 12.84
N ARG A 246 8.97 -17.22 13.39
CA ARG A 246 8.77 -16.95 14.81
C ARG A 246 7.39 -16.34 15.08
N ALA A 247 6.45 -17.16 15.51
CA ALA A 247 5.14 -16.73 15.99
C ALA A 247 5.22 -16.11 17.40
N HIS A 248 4.22 -15.32 17.79
CA HIS A 248 4.18 -14.56 19.04
C HIS A 248 5.27 -13.48 19.21
N HIS A 249 5.92 -13.06 18.12
CA HIS A 249 6.99 -12.07 18.12
C HIS A 249 6.49 -10.75 17.50
N GLU A 250 6.21 -9.75 18.33
CA GLU A 250 5.70 -8.45 17.89
C GLU A 250 6.82 -7.40 17.86
N VAL A 251 7.16 -6.93 16.66
CA VAL A 251 8.13 -5.84 16.46
C VAL A 251 7.59 -4.51 16.96
N ARG A 252 8.41 -3.77 17.69
CA ARG A 252 8.05 -2.49 18.32
C ARG A 252 8.84 -1.30 17.80
N ALA A 253 10.10 -1.50 17.45
CA ALA A 253 10.97 -0.45 16.94
C ALA A 253 12.02 -1.02 15.97
N ILE A 254 12.45 -0.17 15.05
CA ILE A 254 13.52 -0.46 14.09
C ILE A 254 14.55 0.66 14.13
N ARG A 255 15.83 0.32 14.01
CA ARG A 255 16.95 1.26 14.14
C ARG A 255 18.05 0.90 13.14
N PRO A 256 18.59 1.85 12.36
CA PRO A 256 19.76 1.57 11.53
C PRO A 256 20.97 1.24 12.40
N LEU A 257 21.83 0.36 11.92
CA LEU A 257 23.10 0.02 12.56
C LEU A 257 24.25 0.85 11.98
N SER A 258 25.27 1.10 12.80
CA SER A 258 26.49 1.81 12.41
C SER A 258 27.42 1.00 11.48
N GLY A 259 26.98 -0.13 10.95
CA GLY A 259 27.74 -0.93 9.97
C GLY A 259 26.99 -1.12 8.65
N GLY A 260 25.85 -0.46 8.49
CA GLY A 260 24.81 -0.88 7.55
C GLY A 260 23.86 -1.91 8.18
N GLY A 261 22.69 -2.08 7.56
CA GLY A 261 21.63 -2.94 8.10
C GLY A 261 20.85 -2.32 9.25
N TYR A 262 20.05 -3.15 9.92
CA TYR A 262 19.05 -2.72 10.90
C TYR A 262 19.02 -3.62 12.13
N ALA A 263 18.82 -3.01 13.29
CA ALA A 263 18.40 -3.69 14.52
C ALA A 263 16.88 -3.61 14.64
N VAL A 264 16.26 -4.76 14.93
CA VAL A 264 14.81 -4.93 15.07
C VAL A 264 14.50 -5.33 16.50
N ASP A 265 13.83 -4.43 17.22
CA ASP A 265 13.40 -4.65 18.60
C ASP A 265 12.00 -5.27 18.62
N TYR A 266 11.85 -6.41 19.27
CA TYR A 266 10.59 -7.15 19.33
C TYR A 266 10.29 -7.67 20.74
N LEU A 267 9.01 -7.85 21.01
CA LEU A 267 8.49 -8.50 22.22
C LEU A 267 8.07 -9.92 21.87
N ARG A 268 8.37 -10.86 22.78
CA ARG A 268 7.77 -12.20 22.72
C ARG A 268 6.55 -12.22 23.65
N HIS A 269 5.38 -12.46 23.08
CA HIS A 269 4.16 -12.72 23.84
C HIS A 269 4.21 -14.13 24.43
N ALA A 270 3.80 -14.27 25.69
CA ALA A 270 3.75 -15.55 26.41
C ALA A 270 2.31 -15.79 26.87
N PRO A 271 1.43 -16.31 26.00
CA PRO A 271 0.00 -16.47 26.29
C PRO A 271 -0.29 -17.54 27.37
N ASN A 272 0.63 -18.47 27.62
CA ASN A 272 0.50 -19.50 28.66
C ASN A 272 1.35 -19.17 29.89
N HIS A 273 0.81 -19.40 31.09
CA HIS A 273 1.55 -19.25 32.35
C HIS A 273 2.79 -20.16 32.42
N ALA A 274 2.77 -21.33 31.77
CA ALA A 274 3.90 -22.26 31.73
C ALA A 274 5.08 -21.76 30.86
N ASP A 275 4.85 -20.85 29.92
CA ASP A 275 5.90 -20.23 29.10
C ASP A 275 6.63 -19.09 29.82
N ARG A 276 6.12 -18.67 30.99
CA ARG A 276 6.82 -17.79 31.93
C ARG A 276 7.81 -18.61 32.76
N ARG A 277 8.89 -19.08 32.12
CA ARG A 277 10.01 -19.75 32.83
C ARG A 277 10.66 -18.84 33.88
N ASP A 278 10.50 -17.54 33.73
CA ASP A 278 11.00 -16.54 34.66
C ASP A 278 9.79 -16.04 35.45
N GLY A 279 9.76 -16.25 36.77
CA GLY A 279 8.67 -15.84 37.68
C GLY A 279 8.39 -14.31 37.75
N HIS A 280 8.77 -13.55 36.73
CA HIS A 280 8.54 -12.12 36.59
C HIS A 280 7.11 -11.81 36.16
N ARG A 281 6.39 -11.07 37.02
CA ARG A 281 5.14 -10.36 36.71
C ARG A 281 5.36 -9.02 35.98
N GLY A 282 6.53 -8.80 35.40
CA GLY A 282 6.89 -7.56 34.69
C GLY A 282 6.48 -7.57 33.20
N PRO A 283 6.58 -6.43 32.50
CA PRO A 283 6.37 -6.37 31.05
C PRO A 283 7.35 -7.30 30.32
N PRO A 284 6.94 -7.94 29.20
CA PRO A 284 7.80 -8.86 28.47
C PRO A 284 9.11 -8.19 28.06
N ALA A 285 10.23 -8.87 28.25
CA ALA A 285 11.54 -8.34 27.91
C ALA A 285 11.66 -8.12 26.39
N THR A 286 12.10 -6.92 26.01
CA THR A 286 12.46 -6.60 24.63
C THR A 286 13.71 -7.36 24.22
N ARG A 287 13.65 -7.99 23.05
CA ARG A 287 14.77 -8.67 22.39
C ARG A 287 15.12 -7.93 21.11
N THR A 288 16.34 -8.11 20.61
CA THR A 288 16.84 -7.45 19.41
C THR A 288 17.50 -8.48 18.49
N ILE A 289 17.18 -8.41 17.20
CA ILE A 289 17.86 -9.14 16.12
C ILE A 289 18.42 -8.14 15.10
N GLY A 290 19.62 -8.40 14.59
CA GLY A 290 20.26 -7.64 13.52
C GLY A 290 19.95 -8.24 12.15
N CYS A 291 19.96 -7.40 11.11
CA CYS A 291 19.84 -7.88 9.74
C CYS A 291 20.48 -6.93 8.73
N ASP A 292 20.88 -7.46 7.58
CA ASP A 292 21.35 -6.63 6.45
C ASP A 292 20.17 -5.97 5.74
N ARG A 293 19.07 -6.73 5.58
CA ARG A 293 17.84 -6.28 4.94
C ARG A 293 16.65 -6.43 5.88
N LEU A 294 15.83 -5.40 5.95
CA LEU A 294 14.63 -5.36 6.76
C LEU A 294 13.42 -5.14 5.85
N VAL A 295 12.51 -6.11 5.82
CA VAL A 295 11.27 -6.01 5.03
C VAL A 295 10.08 -5.85 5.96
N LEU A 296 9.37 -4.73 5.83
CA LEU A 296 8.15 -4.44 6.57
C LEU A 296 6.94 -4.96 5.79
N ALA A 297 6.26 -5.94 6.39
CA ALA A 297 5.05 -6.57 5.85
C ALA A 297 3.98 -6.78 6.95
N ALA A 298 3.90 -5.85 7.91
CA ALA A 298 3.02 -5.90 9.07
C ALA A 298 1.57 -5.47 8.76
N GLY A 299 1.24 -5.33 7.48
CA GLY A 299 -0.01 -4.77 6.97
C GLY A 299 -0.03 -3.24 7.08
N THR A 300 -0.96 -2.59 6.36
CA THR A 300 -1.11 -1.14 6.30
C THR A 300 -0.94 -0.45 7.66
N TYR A 301 -1.72 -0.86 8.66
CA TYR A 301 -1.62 -0.22 9.97
C TYR A 301 -0.35 -0.57 10.75
N GLY A 302 0.12 -1.82 10.66
CA GLY A 302 1.29 -2.27 11.40
C GLY A 302 2.56 -1.59 10.91
N THR A 303 2.74 -1.57 9.60
CA THR A 303 3.90 -0.96 8.93
C THR A 303 3.91 0.55 9.09
N SER A 304 2.78 1.23 8.83
CA SER A 304 2.70 2.68 9.05
C SER A 304 2.94 3.06 10.51
N ALA A 305 2.36 2.35 11.48
CA ALA A 305 2.60 2.62 12.89
C ALA A 305 4.07 2.38 13.30
N LEU A 306 4.70 1.32 12.78
CA LEU A 306 6.11 1.01 13.07
C LEU A 306 7.05 2.08 12.53
N LEU A 307 6.85 2.53 11.29
CA LEU A 307 7.62 3.61 10.68
C LEU A 307 7.40 4.93 11.44
N LEU A 308 6.15 5.29 11.76
CA LEU A 308 5.83 6.51 12.51
C LEU A 308 6.48 6.51 13.91
N ARG A 309 6.45 5.37 14.63
CA ARG A 309 7.10 5.25 15.95
C ARG A 309 8.63 5.30 15.86
N SER A 310 9.18 4.73 14.80
CA SER A 310 10.63 4.62 14.60
C SER A 310 11.22 5.84 13.88
N ARG A 311 10.40 6.82 13.49
CA ARG A 311 10.81 8.02 12.74
C ARG A 311 11.98 8.77 13.37
N ARG A 312 12.07 8.81 14.70
CA ARG A 312 13.19 9.42 15.42
C ARG A 312 14.55 8.77 15.13
N PHE A 313 14.57 7.52 14.68
CA PHE A 313 15.77 6.77 14.31
C PHE A 313 16.02 6.72 12.81
N LEU A 314 15.09 7.25 12.02
CA LEU A 314 15.11 7.21 10.55
C LEU A 314 15.01 8.65 10.01
N PRO A 315 16.08 9.45 10.14
CA PRO A 315 16.11 10.81 9.61
C PRO A 315 16.01 10.76 8.09
N GLY A 316 15.22 11.67 7.50
CA GLY A 316 15.00 11.73 6.05
C GLY A 316 13.75 11.00 5.55
N LEU A 317 13.01 10.30 6.43
CA LEU A 317 11.73 9.68 6.05
C LEU A 317 10.76 10.70 5.42
N SER A 318 10.24 10.30 4.26
CA SER A 318 9.35 11.11 3.43
C SER A 318 8.17 11.72 4.23
N PRO A 319 7.78 12.97 3.92
CA PRO A 319 6.56 13.57 4.46
C PRO A 319 5.28 12.85 4.01
N ALA A 320 5.34 12.00 2.98
CA ALA A 320 4.22 11.18 2.53
C ALA A 320 3.89 10.03 3.52
N LEU A 321 4.73 9.79 4.53
CA LEU A 321 4.43 8.80 5.57
C LEU A 321 3.12 9.11 6.29
N GLY A 322 2.24 8.12 6.31
CA GLY A 322 0.88 8.18 6.83
C GLY A 322 -0.17 8.59 5.81
N THR A 323 0.21 9.11 4.64
CA THR A 323 -0.74 9.62 3.64
C THR A 323 -1.25 8.54 2.68
N ARG A 324 -2.21 8.91 1.83
CA ARG A 324 -2.85 8.05 0.81
C ARG A 324 -3.55 6.81 1.37
N PHE A 325 -3.98 6.87 2.63
CA PHE A 325 -4.78 5.80 3.18
C PHE A 325 -6.16 5.75 2.49
N SER A 326 -6.61 4.56 2.15
CA SER A 326 -7.91 4.29 1.53
C SER A 326 -8.51 3.01 2.14
N THR A 327 -9.83 2.92 2.12
CA THR A 327 -10.58 1.72 2.51
C THR A 327 -10.83 0.79 1.32
N ASN A 328 -10.14 1.01 0.20
CA ASN A 328 -10.32 0.33 -1.08
C ASN A 328 -11.77 0.35 -1.59
N GLY A 329 -12.49 1.42 -1.26
CA GLY A 329 -13.90 1.60 -1.60
C GLY A 329 -14.86 0.58 -0.99
N ASP A 330 -14.47 -0.11 0.09
CA ASP A 330 -15.28 -1.14 0.74
C ASP A 330 -16.66 -0.61 1.15
N LEU A 331 -17.70 -1.36 0.79
CA LEU A 331 -19.08 -1.12 1.18
C LEU A 331 -19.80 -2.45 1.38
N LEU A 332 -20.61 -2.55 2.44
CA LEU A 332 -21.42 -3.73 2.73
C LEU A 332 -22.90 -3.37 2.67
N ALA A 333 -23.67 -4.13 1.89
CA ALA A 333 -25.12 -4.13 1.92
C ALA A 333 -25.65 -5.53 2.28
N ILE A 334 -26.86 -5.59 2.82
CA ILE A 334 -27.56 -6.85 3.07
C ILE A 334 -28.89 -6.79 2.35
N LEU A 335 -29.09 -7.72 1.42
CA LEU A 335 -30.37 -7.98 0.80
C LEU A 335 -31.14 -8.96 1.69
N VAL A 336 -32.43 -8.75 1.89
CA VAL A 336 -33.29 -9.66 2.67
C VAL A 336 -34.60 -9.94 1.96
N ARG A 337 -35.19 -11.12 2.22
CA ARG A 337 -36.49 -11.53 1.67
C ARG A 337 -36.50 -11.53 0.14
N ALA A 338 -35.44 -12.08 -0.47
CA ALA A 338 -35.40 -12.28 -1.91
C ALA A 338 -36.61 -13.10 -2.40
N GLY A 339 -37.12 -12.73 -3.57
CA GLY A 339 -38.31 -13.28 -4.18
C GLY A 339 -38.12 -13.64 -5.65
N ARG A 340 -39.16 -14.26 -6.21
CA ARG A 340 -39.36 -14.44 -7.64
C ARG A 340 -40.85 -14.67 -7.89
N ASP A 341 -41.46 -13.83 -8.74
CA ASP A 341 -42.87 -13.89 -9.08
C ASP A 341 -43.78 -13.88 -7.83
N GLY A 342 -43.41 -13.09 -6.83
CA GLY A 342 -44.15 -12.98 -5.56
C GLY A 342 -43.98 -14.17 -4.60
N ARG A 343 -43.06 -15.11 -4.88
CA ARG A 343 -42.72 -16.24 -4.00
C ARG A 343 -41.32 -16.08 -3.39
N PRO A 344 -41.07 -16.54 -2.15
CA PRO A 344 -39.72 -16.52 -1.57
C PRO A 344 -38.71 -17.30 -2.42
N ARG A 345 -37.54 -16.71 -2.65
CA ARG A 345 -36.42 -17.29 -3.38
C ARG A 345 -35.24 -17.57 -2.43
N PRO A 346 -34.99 -18.83 -2.04
CA PRO A 346 -33.81 -19.18 -1.26
C PRO A 346 -32.53 -18.89 -2.05
N LEU A 347 -31.62 -18.11 -1.45
CA LEU A 347 -30.30 -17.77 -1.99
C LEU A 347 -29.18 -18.62 -1.36
N GLU A 348 -29.44 -19.23 -0.19
CA GLU A 348 -28.52 -20.12 0.53
C GLU A 348 -27.09 -19.53 0.66
N PRO A 349 -26.93 -18.37 1.32
CA PRO A 349 -25.62 -17.69 1.44
C PRO A 349 -24.54 -18.53 2.13
N SER A 350 -24.95 -19.50 2.96
CA SER A 350 -24.08 -20.44 3.68
C SER A 350 -23.55 -21.58 2.82
N ARG A 351 -24.05 -21.75 1.58
CA ARG A 351 -23.61 -22.80 0.65
C ARG A 351 -22.53 -22.28 -0.30
N GLY A 352 -21.40 -22.97 -0.30
CA GLY A 352 -20.23 -22.63 -1.11
C GLY A 352 -19.19 -21.81 -0.34
N PRO A 353 -18.06 -21.44 -0.98
CA PRO A 353 -17.16 -20.42 -0.45
C PRO A 353 -17.92 -19.11 -0.16
N VAL A 354 -17.37 -18.25 0.71
CA VAL A 354 -18.00 -16.96 1.04
C VAL A 354 -18.28 -16.14 -0.23
N ILE A 355 -17.31 -16.08 -1.14
CA ILE A 355 -17.44 -15.40 -2.43
C ILE A 355 -17.29 -16.42 -3.54
N THR A 356 -18.18 -16.36 -4.52
CA THR A 356 -18.20 -17.25 -5.70
C THR A 356 -18.33 -16.50 -7.02
N ALA A 357 -18.82 -15.27 -7.00
CA ALA A 357 -19.12 -14.44 -8.15
C ALA A 357 -18.72 -12.98 -7.90
N ALA A 358 -18.32 -12.31 -8.97
CA ALA A 358 -18.08 -10.88 -9.00
C ALA A 358 -18.78 -10.25 -10.20
N ILE A 359 -19.23 -9.02 -10.05
CA ILE A 359 -19.77 -8.17 -11.11
C ILE A 359 -18.88 -6.94 -11.21
N ARG A 360 -18.25 -6.72 -12.38
CA ARG A 360 -17.44 -5.52 -12.63
C ARG A 360 -18.37 -4.37 -12.97
N LEU A 361 -18.20 -3.24 -12.29
CA LEU A 361 -18.87 -2.00 -12.60
C LEU A 361 -18.05 -1.23 -13.64
N PRO A 362 -18.68 -0.64 -14.66
CA PRO A 362 -17.99 0.20 -15.61
C PRO A 362 -17.31 1.41 -14.95
N ASP A 363 -16.19 1.85 -15.53
CA ASP A 363 -15.39 3.01 -15.15
C ASP A 363 -15.35 4.02 -16.30
N ALA A 364 -15.28 5.32 -16.01
CA ALA A 364 -15.06 6.36 -17.02
C ALA A 364 -13.76 6.14 -17.83
N LEU A 365 -12.78 5.42 -17.28
CA LEU A 365 -11.55 5.05 -17.97
C LEU A 365 -11.74 3.91 -18.98
N ASP A 366 -12.90 3.25 -19.03
CA ASP A 366 -13.21 2.21 -20.01
C ASP A 366 -13.49 2.79 -21.42
N THR A 367 -13.62 4.12 -21.54
CA THR A 367 -14.01 4.86 -22.77
C THR A 367 -13.02 4.79 -23.94
N ALA A 368 -12.04 3.89 -23.90
CA ALA A 368 -11.37 3.38 -25.10
C ALA A 368 -12.22 2.34 -25.88
N LEU A 369 -13.35 1.90 -25.31
CA LEU A 369 -14.38 1.09 -25.97
C LEU A 369 -15.57 2.00 -26.33
N ASP A 370 -16.03 1.96 -27.59
CA ASP A 370 -17.05 2.81 -28.24
C ASP A 370 -18.44 2.87 -27.56
N THR A 371 -18.53 3.26 -26.30
CA THR A 371 -19.80 3.48 -25.59
C THR A 371 -19.82 4.89 -24.99
N PRO A 372 -20.50 5.87 -25.63
CA PRO A 372 -20.66 7.19 -25.08
C PRO A 372 -21.68 7.15 -23.93
N GLY A 373 -21.26 7.42 -22.68
CA GLY A 373 -22.24 7.74 -21.63
C GLY A 373 -21.84 7.64 -20.16
N GLU A 374 -20.75 6.98 -19.78
CA GLU A 374 -20.58 6.57 -18.38
C GLU A 374 -19.64 7.47 -17.57
N THR A 375 -20.14 7.94 -16.43
CA THR A 375 -19.55 9.04 -15.66
C THR A 375 -19.12 8.60 -14.25
N GLY A 376 -17.93 8.03 -14.04
CA GLY A 376 -17.36 7.91 -12.68
C GLY A 376 -16.29 6.82 -12.46
N ARG A 377 -15.78 6.74 -11.24
CA ARG A 377 -14.81 5.71 -10.78
C ARG A 377 -15.51 4.35 -10.63
N GLY A 378 -14.89 3.30 -11.17
CA GLY A 378 -15.39 1.93 -11.21
C GLY A 378 -15.11 1.12 -9.92
N GLY A 379 -15.57 -0.13 -9.95
CA GLY A 379 -15.50 -1.04 -8.81
C GLY A 379 -16.06 -2.43 -9.11
N TYR A 380 -16.25 -3.22 -8.07
CA TYR A 380 -16.75 -4.58 -8.13
C TYR A 380 -17.81 -4.81 -7.07
N LEU A 381 -18.79 -5.65 -7.41
CA LEU A 381 -19.76 -6.23 -6.47
C LEU A 381 -19.52 -7.73 -6.37
N GLU A 382 -19.37 -8.25 -5.16
CA GLU A 382 -19.17 -9.66 -4.88
C GLU A 382 -20.31 -10.21 -4.03
N ASP A 383 -20.68 -11.46 -4.27
CA ASP A 383 -21.59 -12.17 -3.37
C ASP A 383 -20.90 -12.48 -2.05
N GLY A 384 -21.62 -12.30 -0.95
CA GLY A 384 -21.16 -12.72 0.37
C GLY A 384 -21.80 -14.03 0.82
N GLY A 385 -21.12 -14.68 1.75
CA GLY A 385 -21.62 -15.83 2.49
C GLY A 385 -21.31 -15.69 3.97
N TYR A 386 -22.05 -16.42 4.79
CA TYR A 386 -21.77 -16.49 6.22
C TYR A 386 -21.96 -17.91 6.73
N PRO A 387 -21.28 -18.30 7.83
CA PRO A 387 -21.36 -19.65 8.37
C PRO A 387 -22.79 -20.05 8.73
N GLY A 388 -23.16 -21.31 8.50
CA GLY A 388 -24.50 -21.82 8.83
C GLY A 388 -24.89 -21.71 10.30
N PHE A 389 -23.95 -21.58 11.25
CA PHE A 389 -24.31 -21.35 12.66
C PHE A 389 -24.81 -19.93 12.92
N VAL A 390 -24.53 -18.96 12.04
CA VAL A 390 -25.15 -17.62 12.10
C VAL A 390 -26.63 -17.70 11.77
N ASP A 391 -27.07 -18.70 10.98
CA ASP A 391 -28.50 -19.01 10.80
C ASP A 391 -29.13 -19.30 12.16
N TRP A 392 -28.50 -20.18 12.95
CA TRP A 392 -28.96 -20.56 14.29
C TRP A 392 -28.88 -19.43 15.33
N LEU A 393 -27.83 -18.59 15.27
CA LEU A 393 -27.70 -17.41 16.14
C LEU A 393 -28.68 -16.30 15.76
N ALA A 394 -28.99 -16.09 14.48
CA ALA A 394 -30.03 -15.17 14.03
C ALA A 394 -31.43 -15.69 14.43
N GLU A 395 -31.64 -17.00 14.36
CA GLU A 395 -32.83 -17.69 14.87
C GLU A 395 -32.93 -17.58 16.42
N GLY A 396 -31.80 -17.65 17.13
CA GLY A 396 -31.70 -17.53 18.59
C GLY A 396 -31.66 -16.09 19.13
N ALA A 397 -31.25 -15.09 18.32
CA ALA A 397 -31.08 -13.70 18.71
C ALA A 397 -32.40 -12.92 18.89
N HIS A 398 -33.55 -13.60 18.86
CA HIS A 398 -34.83 -13.08 19.36
C HIS A 398 -34.90 -12.93 20.90
N LEU A 399 -33.76 -12.93 21.60
CA LEU A 399 -33.68 -12.79 23.05
C LEU A 399 -33.86 -11.37 23.64
N PRO A 400 -33.87 -10.22 22.92
CA PRO A 400 -34.35 -8.95 23.47
C PRO A 400 -35.85 -8.69 23.23
N GLN A 401 -36.62 -9.69 22.78
CA GLN A 401 -38.09 -9.59 22.70
C GLN A 401 -38.83 -10.36 23.80
N GLN A 402 -38.16 -11.13 24.66
CA GLN A 402 -38.83 -11.90 25.71
C GLN A 402 -39.39 -11.03 26.85
N LEU A 403 -38.74 -9.91 27.19
CA LEU A 403 -39.24 -8.98 28.23
C LEU A 403 -40.48 -8.19 27.77
N SER A 404 -40.50 -7.69 26.53
CA SER A 404 -41.65 -6.93 26.00
C SER A 404 -42.80 -7.82 25.53
N ARG A 405 -42.55 -9.11 25.27
CA ARG A 405 -43.56 -10.13 24.96
C ARG A 405 -44.15 -10.76 26.22
N GLY A 406 -43.37 -10.98 27.27
CA GLY A 406 -43.91 -11.41 28.58
C GLY A 406 -44.92 -10.41 29.13
N MET A 407 -44.63 -9.11 29.00
CA MET A 407 -45.57 -8.03 29.37
C MET A 407 -46.82 -8.00 28.49
N ARG A 408 -46.72 -8.12 27.16
CA ARG A 408 -47.89 -8.14 26.26
C ARG A 408 -48.70 -9.44 26.35
N PHE A 409 -48.05 -10.56 26.61
CA PHE A 409 -48.69 -11.85 26.87
C PHE A 409 -49.40 -11.84 28.24
N ALA A 410 -48.79 -11.25 29.27
CA ALA A 410 -49.44 -11.03 30.57
C ALA A 410 -50.63 -10.06 30.44
N LEU A 411 -50.48 -8.95 29.72
CA LEU A 411 -51.54 -7.97 29.47
C LEU A 411 -52.68 -8.58 28.62
N GLY A 412 -52.32 -9.37 27.59
CA GLY A 412 -53.27 -10.12 26.77
C GLY A 412 -53.97 -11.24 27.53
N ARG A 413 -53.32 -11.86 28.53
CA ARG A 413 -53.91 -12.87 29.41
C ARG A 413 -54.84 -12.25 30.47
N ILE A 414 -54.52 -11.05 30.94
CA ILE A 414 -55.41 -10.25 31.81
C ILE A 414 -56.66 -9.82 31.05
N LEU A 415 -56.51 -9.39 29.79
CA LEU A 415 -57.63 -9.00 28.92
C LEU A 415 -58.46 -10.20 28.43
N ALA A 416 -57.83 -11.35 28.15
CA ALA A 416 -58.53 -12.56 27.72
C ALA A 416 -59.29 -13.27 28.87
N ASN A 417 -58.76 -13.23 30.10
CA ASN A 417 -59.49 -13.71 31.28
C ASN A 417 -60.74 -12.88 31.60
N ALA A 418 -60.81 -11.63 31.13
CA ALA A 418 -61.99 -10.77 31.27
C ALA A 418 -63.10 -11.06 30.24
N ALA A 419 -62.81 -11.81 29.15
CA ALA A 419 -63.70 -11.93 27.99
C ALA A 419 -64.29 -13.32 27.71
N ARG A 420 -64.05 -14.35 28.55
CA ARG A 420 -64.67 -15.71 28.46
C ARG A 420 -64.81 -16.28 27.02
N ALA A 421 -63.77 -16.22 26.19
CA ALA A 421 -63.80 -16.82 24.85
C ALA A 421 -63.34 -18.30 24.88
N PRO A 422 -64.10 -19.25 24.29
CA PRO A 422 -63.72 -20.65 24.21
C PRO A 422 -62.83 -20.93 23.00
N GLU A 423 -61.74 -21.66 23.26
CA GLU A 423 -60.78 -22.32 22.35
C GLU A 423 -60.17 -21.54 21.16
N THR A 424 -58.84 -21.51 21.13
CA THR A 424 -58.08 -21.20 19.91
C THR A 424 -56.83 -22.07 19.83
N HIS A 425 -56.70 -22.80 18.73
CA HIS A 425 -55.61 -23.73 18.43
C HIS A 425 -54.23 -23.04 18.49
N LEU A 426 -53.50 -23.32 19.58
CA LEU A 426 -52.15 -22.79 19.85
C LEU A 426 -51.10 -23.24 18.82
N SER A 427 -51.35 -24.35 18.11
CA SER A 427 -50.41 -24.96 17.16
C SER A 427 -50.13 -24.07 15.95
N ARG A 428 -51.11 -23.28 15.48
CA ARG A 428 -50.94 -22.37 14.34
C ARG A 428 -50.10 -21.14 14.72
N ALA A 429 -50.34 -20.59 15.90
CA ALA A 429 -49.54 -19.50 16.45
C ALA A 429 -48.11 -19.95 16.78
N VAL A 430 -47.92 -21.19 17.23
CA VAL A 430 -46.58 -21.78 17.43
C VAL A 430 -45.89 -22.07 16.09
N SER A 431 -46.61 -22.53 15.05
CA SER A 431 -46.05 -22.74 13.71
C SER A 431 -45.69 -21.43 12.98
N GLU A 432 -46.45 -20.36 13.19
CA GLU A 432 -46.14 -19.01 12.66
C GLU A 432 -45.02 -18.33 13.48
N LEU A 433 -44.87 -18.68 14.76
CA LEU A 433 -43.80 -18.21 15.65
C LEU A 433 -42.48 -18.98 15.48
N VAL A 434 -42.54 -20.23 15.03
CA VAL A 434 -41.42 -21.06 14.52
C VAL A 434 -41.14 -20.74 13.04
N GLY A 435 -41.62 -19.58 12.56
CA GLY A 435 -41.47 -19.09 11.19
C GLY A 435 -40.08 -19.40 10.61
N GLN A 436 -40.13 -20.31 9.63
CA GLN A 436 -39.06 -21.03 8.94
C GLN A 436 -37.79 -20.19 8.70
N GLY A 437 -36.62 -20.84 8.63
CA GLY A 437 -35.29 -20.30 8.23
C GLY A 437 -35.22 -19.64 6.84
N LEU A 438 -36.34 -19.12 6.35
CA LEU A 438 -36.52 -18.24 5.21
C LEU A 438 -35.75 -16.92 5.38
N LEU A 439 -35.70 -16.27 6.56
CA LEU A 439 -35.01 -14.97 6.66
C LEU A 439 -33.50 -15.07 6.47
N SER A 440 -32.87 -16.11 7.04
CA SER A 440 -31.46 -16.41 6.81
C SER A 440 -31.23 -16.91 5.39
N SER A 441 -31.97 -17.92 4.92
CA SER A 441 -31.82 -18.47 3.57
C SER A 441 -32.18 -17.52 2.42
N THR A 442 -32.95 -16.44 2.69
CA THR A 442 -33.28 -15.37 1.71
C THR A 442 -32.53 -14.06 1.96
N SER A 443 -31.55 -14.05 2.88
CA SER A 443 -30.64 -12.92 3.06
C SER A 443 -29.35 -13.13 2.30
N PHE A 444 -28.78 -12.03 1.80
CA PHE A 444 -27.70 -12.10 0.82
C PHE A 444 -26.80 -10.87 0.98
N PRO A 445 -25.62 -11.03 1.61
CA PRO A 445 -24.66 -9.94 1.73
C PRO A 445 -24.09 -9.60 0.35
N LEU A 446 -24.02 -8.32 0.02
CA LEU A 446 -23.31 -7.80 -1.14
C LEU A 446 -22.11 -6.99 -0.67
N LEU A 447 -20.95 -7.33 -1.19
CA LEU A 447 -19.68 -6.71 -0.88
C LEU A 447 -19.28 -5.85 -2.07
N GLY A 448 -19.21 -4.55 -1.87
CA GLY A 448 -18.73 -3.60 -2.86
C GLY A 448 -17.30 -3.16 -2.53
N MET A 449 -16.50 -2.92 -3.56
CA MET A 449 -15.16 -2.34 -3.45
C MET A 449 -14.81 -1.64 -4.75
N GLY A 450 -13.79 -0.78 -4.75
CA GLY A 450 -13.52 0.02 -5.94
C GLY A 450 -12.60 1.19 -5.67
N ARG A 451 -12.56 2.10 -6.63
CA ARG A 451 -11.55 3.16 -6.67
C ARG A 451 -11.98 4.37 -5.86
N ASP A 452 -12.11 4.25 -4.54
CA ASP A 452 -12.34 5.42 -3.69
C ASP A 452 -11.14 6.38 -3.68
N THR A 453 -11.38 7.65 -3.38
CA THR A 453 -10.31 8.65 -3.32
C THR A 453 -9.38 8.38 -2.11
N PRO A 454 -8.05 8.17 -2.30
CA PRO A 454 -7.11 7.91 -1.21
C PRO A 454 -6.73 9.18 -0.43
N ASN A 455 -7.69 9.74 0.31
CA ASN A 455 -7.54 10.98 1.07
C ASN A 455 -7.17 10.79 2.55
N GLY A 456 -7.00 9.54 3.00
CA GLY A 456 -6.78 9.24 4.40
C GLY A 456 -5.37 9.57 4.88
N VAL A 457 -5.27 9.95 6.15
CA VAL A 457 -3.99 10.17 6.84
C VAL A 457 -3.94 9.41 8.16
N LEU A 458 -2.95 8.53 8.28
CA LEU A 458 -2.58 7.80 9.48
C LEU A 458 -1.53 8.58 10.28
N ARG A 459 -1.76 8.76 11.58
CA ARG A 459 -0.84 9.48 12.49
C ARG A 459 -0.76 8.78 13.83
N LEU A 460 0.24 9.13 14.64
CA LEU A 460 0.26 8.73 16.04
C LEU A 460 -0.33 9.85 16.90
N ARG A 461 -1.27 9.49 17.77
CA ARG A 461 -1.81 10.33 18.83
C ARG A 461 -1.69 9.56 20.15
N ASP A 462 -0.98 10.13 21.12
CA ASP A 462 -0.71 9.50 22.42
C ASP A 462 -0.15 8.07 22.29
N GLY A 463 0.74 7.86 21.32
CA GLY A 463 1.36 6.56 21.03
C GLY A 463 0.45 5.53 20.33
N ARG A 464 -0.82 5.86 20.06
CA ARG A 464 -1.78 5.02 19.33
C ARG A 464 -1.95 5.52 17.90
N LEU A 465 -2.24 4.59 16.99
CA LEU A 465 -2.52 4.94 15.60
C LEU A 465 -3.92 5.56 15.51
N ASP A 466 -4.00 6.74 14.92
CA ASP A 466 -5.22 7.44 14.57
C ASP A 466 -5.33 7.54 13.05
N ALA A 467 -6.56 7.55 12.54
CA ALA A 467 -6.85 7.61 11.11
C ALA A 467 -7.87 8.71 10.83
N ASP A 468 -7.45 9.72 10.07
CA ASP A 468 -8.34 10.73 9.52
C ASP A 468 -8.64 10.42 8.07
N TRP A 469 -9.81 9.85 7.82
CA TRP A 469 -10.33 9.52 6.50
C TRP A 469 -11.80 9.92 6.43
N SER A 470 -12.27 10.28 5.24
CA SER A 470 -13.66 10.73 5.04
C SER A 470 -14.24 10.20 3.74
N PRO A 471 -15.44 9.58 3.77
CA PRO A 471 -16.11 9.10 2.57
C PRO A 471 -16.62 10.24 1.68
N ALA A 472 -16.63 11.49 2.18
CA ALA A 472 -17.17 12.64 1.44
C ALA A 472 -16.44 12.89 0.10
N ALA A 473 -15.14 12.60 0.03
CA ALA A 473 -14.35 12.71 -1.20
C ALA A 473 -14.71 11.65 -2.26
N SER A 474 -15.45 10.62 -1.86
CA SER A 474 -15.84 9.48 -2.69
C SER A 474 -17.36 9.31 -2.72
N ALA A 475 -18.12 10.37 -2.39
CA ALA A 475 -19.58 10.30 -2.26
C ALA A 475 -20.25 9.81 -3.56
N ALA A 476 -19.89 10.39 -4.71
CA ALA A 476 -20.42 9.99 -6.02
C ALA A 476 -20.07 8.54 -6.39
N TYR A 477 -18.94 8.03 -5.90
CA TYR A 477 -18.57 6.62 -6.07
C TYR A 477 -19.44 5.72 -5.19
N PHE A 478 -19.58 6.03 -3.90
CA PHE A 478 -20.40 5.24 -2.98
C PHE A 478 -21.90 5.27 -3.34
N ASP A 479 -22.41 6.41 -3.82
CA ASP A 479 -23.80 6.53 -4.24
C ASP A 479 -24.08 5.63 -5.45
N ARG A 480 -23.20 5.63 -6.46
CA ARG A 480 -23.29 4.71 -7.60
C ARG A 480 -23.26 3.25 -7.18
N LEU A 481 -22.30 2.89 -6.32
CA LEU A 481 -22.15 1.52 -5.84
C LEU A 481 -23.43 1.05 -5.11
N ARG A 482 -24.02 1.92 -4.28
CA ARG A 482 -25.31 1.67 -3.60
C ARG A 482 -26.46 1.56 -4.58
N ASP A 483 -26.52 2.41 -5.58
CA ASP A 483 -27.58 2.38 -6.59
C ASP A 483 -27.51 1.09 -7.41
N THR A 484 -26.31 0.59 -7.75
CA THR A 484 -26.18 -0.72 -8.37
C THR A 484 -26.57 -1.86 -7.42
N MET A 485 -26.19 -1.81 -6.14
CA MET A 485 -26.65 -2.79 -5.14
C MET A 485 -28.18 -2.80 -4.99
N ARG A 486 -28.85 -1.65 -5.14
CA ARG A 486 -30.32 -1.56 -5.16
C ARG A 486 -30.91 -2.14 -6.43
N GLN A 487 -30.32 -1.89 -7.59
CA GLN A 487 -30.76 -2.51 -8.85
C GLN A 487 -30.65 -4.04 -8.79
N VAL A 488 -29.58 -4.57 -8.20
CA VAL A 488 -29.45 -6.02 -7.93
C VAL A 488 -30.54 -6.49 -6.97
N ALA A 489 -30.87 -5.70 -5.94
CA ALA A 489 -31.99 -5.99 -5.04
C ALA A 489 -33.31 -6.13 -5.80
N ASP A 490 -33.60 -5.17 -6.68
CA ASP A 490 -34.84 -5.09 -7.43
C ASP A 490 -34.99 -6.28 -8.37
N VAL A 491 -33.93 -6.69 -9.07
CA VAL A 491 -33.91 -7.90 -9.90
C VAL A 491 -34.21 -9.16 -9.09
N LEU A 492 -33.69 -9.23 -7.86
CA LEU A 492 -33.90 -10.38 -6.96
C LEU A 492 -35.20 -10.28 -6.14
N GLU A 493 -36.08 -9.32 -6.46
CA GLU A 493 -37.29 -8.98 -5.68
C GLU A 493 -37.01 -8.88 -4.17
N ALA A 494 -35.81 -8.42 -3.80
CA ALA A 494 -35.30 -8.40 -2.44
C ALA A 494 -35.39 -7.00 -1.84
N ARG A 495 -35.54 -6.92 -0.52
CA ARG A 495 -35.44 -5.65 0.19
C ARG A 495 -33.98 -5.32 0.47
N HIS A 496 -33.51 -4.18 -0.04
CA HIS A 496 -32.20 -3.63 0.27
C HIS A 496 -32.16 -3.01 1.68
N ILE A 497 -31.22 -3.47 2.52
CA ILE A 497 -30.89 -2.86 3.82
C ILE A 497 -29.47 -2.30 3.73
N ASP A 498 -29.36 -0.97 3.77
CA ASP A 498 -28.08 -0.30 4.02
C ASP A 498 -27.56 -0.75 5.39
N ASN A 499 -26.25 -0.98 5.52
CA ASN A 499 -25.63 -1.34 6.80
C ASN A 499 -26.11 -0.38 7.92
N PRO A 500 -26.57 -0.89 9.09
CA PRO A 500 -27.03 -0.04 10.20
C PRO A 500 -26.01 1.03 10.65
N LEU A 501 -24.71 0.80 10.43
CA LEU A 501 -23.63 1.75 10.71
C LEU A 501 -23.58 2.94 9.73
N TRP A 502 -24.17 2.79 8.53
CA TRP A 502 -24.27 3.84 7.52
C TRP A 502 -25.22 4.97 7.90
N TYR A 503 -26.21 4.71 8.78
CA TYR A 503 -27.02 5.78 9.39
C TYR A 503 -26.15 6.77 10.20
N ARG A 504 -24.90 6.40 10.52
CA ARG A 504 -23.86 7.25 11.12
C ARG A 504 -22.69 7.58 10.15
N LYS A 505 -22.83 7.29 8.85
CA LYS A 505 -21.78 7.42 7.82
C LYS A 505 -20.48 6.68 8.15
N ARG A 506 -20.58 5.52 8.80
CA ARG A 506 -19.44 4.65 9.11
C ARG A 506 -19.32 3.51 8.09
N VAL A 507 -18.10 3.29 7.62
CA VAL A 507 -17.74 2.18 6.71
C VAL A 507 -17.03 1.08 7.51
N VAL A 508 -17.17 -0.17 7.11
CA VAL A 508 -16.34 -1.28 7.60
C VAL A 508 -15.40 -1.67 6.48
N SER A 509 -14.10 -1.58 6.70
CA SER A 509 -13.08 -1.94 5.70
C SER A 509 -12.30 -3.17 6.11
N VAL A 510 -12.22 -4.13 5.19
CA VAL A 510 -11.38 -5.33 5.29
C VAL A 510 -10.16 -5.23 4.36
N HIS A 511 -10.11 -4.18 3.54
CA HIS A 511 -9.05 -3.89 2.59
C HIS A 511 -8.34 -2.55 2.86
N PRO A 512 -7.79 -2.31 4.07
CA PRO A 512 -7.02 -1.10 4.32
C PRO A 512 -5.76 -1.07 3.44
N VAL A 513 -5.52 0.04 2.75
CA VAL A 513 -4.35 0.26 1.89
C VAL A 513 -3.77 1.66 2.10
N GLY A 514 -2.52 1.86 1.68
CA GLY A 514 -1.78 3.12 1.81
C GLY A 514 -1.21 3.38 3.20
N GLY A 515 -0.57 4.53 3.37
CA GLY A 515 0.11 4.94 4.61
C GLY A 515 1.63 4.91 4.53
N ALA A 516 2.24 4.23 3.57
CA ALA A 516 3.66 4.36 3.23
C ALA A 516 3.85 4.26 1.69
N PRO A 517 3.15 5.11 0.91
CA PRO A 517 2.93 4.87 -0.51
C PRO A 517 4.21 4.91 -1.33
N MET A 518 4.29 4.08 -2.37
CA MET A 518 5.37 4.09 -3.35
C MET A 518 5.25 5.29 -4.30
N ALA A 519 6.40 5.81 -4.72
CA ALA A 519 6.53 6.80 -5.78
C ALA A 519 7.96 6.79 -6.33
N HIS A 520 8.16 7.33 -7.54
CA HIS A 520 9.50 7.50 -8.11
C HIS A 520 10.40 8.44 -7.30
N HIS A 521 9.84 9.31 -6.45
CA HIS A 521 10.60 10.32 -5.71
C HIS A 521 10.19 10.40 -4.24
N ALA A 522 11.17 10.64 -3.37
CA ALA A 522 10.99 10.75 -1.92
C ALA A 522 10.04 11.87 -1.48
N ALA A 523 9.90 12.94 -2.28
CA ALA A 523 8.94 14.01 -2.01
C ALA A 523 7.48 13.57 -2.16
N ASP A 524 7.29 12.51 -2.96
CA ASP A 524 5.99 12.05 -3.41
C ASP A 524 5.64 10.67 -2.82
N GLY A 525 6.60 9.91 -2.29
CA GLY A 525 6.33 8.60 -1.67
C GLY A 525 7.35 8.26 -0.60
N VAL A 526 7.01 7.26 0.23
CA VAL A 526 7.89 6.74 1.28
C VAL A 526 8.90 5.76 0.72
N CYS A 527 8.46 4.91 -0.20
CA CYS A 527 9.31 3.95 -0.88
C CYS A 527 9.36 4.19 -2.39
N ASP A 528 10.37 3.64 -3.02
CA ASP A 528 10.51 3.60 -4.47
C ASP A 528 9.51 2.61 -5.10
N PRO A 529 9.44 2.49 -6.44
CA PRO A 529 8.51 1.56 -7.10
C PRO A 529 8.80 0.08 -6.83
N TYR A 530 9.92 -0.28 -6.20
CA TYR A 530 10.26 -1.63 -5.77
C TYR A 530 10.10 -1.81 -4.26
N GLY A 531 9.61 -0.80 -3.54
CA GLY A 531 9.35 -0.87 -2.11
C GLY A 531 10.54 -0.50 -1.23
N GLU A 532 11.71 -0.14 -1.77
CA GLU A 532 12.84 0.33 -0.96
C GLU A 532 12.55 1.72 -0.40
N VAL A 533 12.71 1.91 0.91
CA VAL A 533 12.43 3.19 1.56
C VAL A 533 13.48 4.22 1.15
N HIS A 534 13.01 5.35 0.62
CA HIS A 534 13.88 6.42 0.14
C HIS A 534 14.83 6.90 1.25
N GLY A 535 16.13 6.94 0.93
CA GLY A 535 17.18 7.36 1.87
C GLY A 535 17.56 6.32 2.94
N HIS A 536 16.96 5.12 2.91
CA HIS A 536 17.21 4.05 3.88
C HIS A 536 17.49 2.72 3.16
N PRO A 537 18.70 2.53 2.60
CA PRO A 537 19.07 1.33 1.87
C PRO A 537 18.85 0.06 2.70
N GLY A 538 18.32 -0.98 2.08
CA GLY A 538 18.04 -2.26 2.74
C GLY A 538 16.76 -2.29 3.60
N LEU A 539 16.02 -1.19 3.72
CA LEU A 539 14.70 -1.15 4.36
C LEU A 539 13.62 -1.15 3.28
N TYR A 540 12.71 -2.12 3.31
CA TYR A 540 11.66 -2.27 2.31
C TYR A 540 10.26 -2.28 2.93
N VAL A 541 9.26 -1.88 2.15
CA VAL A 541 7.82 -2.01 2.45
C VAL A 541 7.20 -2.92 1.40
N ALA A 542 6.66 -4.06 1.81
CA ALA A 542 6.16 -5.10 0.90
C ALA A 542 4.67 -5.42 1.09
N ASP A 543 3.91 -4.58 1.80
CA ASP A 543 2.50 -4.80 2.09
C ASP A 543 1.58 -3.69 1.56
N GLY A 544 0.30 -3.75 1.93
CA GLY A 544 -0.72 -2.76 1.55
C GLY A 544 -0.36 -1.31 1.88
N ALA A 545 0.57 -1.04 2.80
CA ALA A 545 1.04 0.31 3.09
C ALA A 545 1.73 0.97 1.89
N ALA A 546 2.42 0.18 1.05
CA ALA A 546 3.12 0.67 -0.14
C ALA A 546 2.17 1.13 -1.25
N LEU A 547 0.91 0.70 -1.23
CA LEU A 547 -0.02 1.02 -2.32
C LEU A 547 -0.33 2.53 -2.35
N PRO A 548 -0.20 3.20 -3.51
CA PRO A 548 -0.40 4.64 -3.64
C PRO A 548 -1.88 5.03 -3.68
N GLY A 549 -2.80 4.07 -3.73
CA GLY A 549 -4.24 4.27 -3.79
C GLY A 549 -4.98 2.94 -3.74
N PRO A 550 -6.31 2.95 -3.93
CA PRO A 550 -7.11 1.73 -4.00
C PRO A 550 -6.63 0.83 -5.14
N VAL A 551 -6.63 -0.47 -4.90
CA VAL A 551 -6.48 -1.46 -5.97
C VAL A 551 -7.74 -1.43 -6.84
N GLY A 552 -8.90 -1.30 -6.21
CA GLY A 552 -10.22 -1.37 -6.84
C GLY A 552 -10.80 -2.78 -6.89
N THR A 553 -9.94 -3.80 -6.72
CA THR A 553 -10.29 -5.21 -6.48
C THR A 553 -9.76 -5.63 -5.09
N ASN A 554 -9.96 -6.89 -4.68
CA ASN A 554 -9.38 -7.41 -3.45
C ASN A 554 -7.84 -7.29 -3.53
N PRO A 555 -7.19 -6.59 -2.58
CA PRO A 555 -5.80 -6.16 -2.74
C PRO A 555 -4.76 -7.28 -2.56
N SER A 556 -5.19 -8.47 -2.09
CA SER A 556 -4.29 -9.55 -1.69
C SER A 556 -3.35 -10.00 -2.79
N LEU A 557 -3.88 -10.20 -4.00
CA LEU A 557 -3.11 -10.65 -5.16
C LEU A 557 -2.10 -9.57 -5.60
N THR A 558 -2.52 -8.29 -5.68
CA THR A 558 -1.64 -7.18 -6.04
C THR A 558 -0.52 -6.96 -5.02
N ILE A 559 -0.81 -7.10 -3.72
CA ILE A 559 0.22 -7.02 -2.67
C ILE A 559 1.25 -8.14 -2.85
N ALA A 560 0.81 -9.37 -3.09
CA ALA A 560 1.69 -10.50 -3.29
C ALA A 560 2.55 -10.34 -4.56
N ALA A 561 1.96 -9.89 -5.67
CA ALA A 561 2.67 -9.65 -6.93
C ALA A 561 3.72 -8.54 -6.81
N LEU A 562 3.42 -7.45 -6.11
CA LEU A 562 4.39 -6.38 -5.81
C LEU A 562 5.56 -6.88 -4.95
N ALA A 563 5.28 -7.73 -3.95
CA ALA A 563 6.33 -8.33 -3.12
C ALA A 563 7.21 -9.30 -3.92
N ASP A 564 6.62 -10.09 -4.84
CA ASP A 564 7.39 -10.98 -5.73
C ASP A 564 8.26 -10.17 -6.71
N ARG A 565 7.73 -9.07 -7.24
CA ARG A 565 8.48 -8.11 -8.08
C ARG A 565 9.63 -7.47 -7.33
N MET A 566 9.40 -6.98 -6.12
CA MET A 566 10.45 -6.46 -5.23
C MET A 566 11.56 -7.50 -5.03
N CYS A 567 11.20 -8.75 -4.72
CA CYS A 567 12.18 -9.80 -4.48
C CYS A 567 12.99 -10.13 -5.74
N THR A 568 12.33 -10.16 -6.90
CA THR A 568 13.01 -10.36 -8.19
C THR A 568 14.05 -9.27 -8.41
N HIS A 569 13.66 -8.00 -8.25
CA HIS A 569 14.58 -6.86 -8.37
C HIS A 569 15.75 -6.95 -7.38
N LEU A 570 15.44 -7.22 -6.10
CA LEU A 570 16.42 -7.33 -5.01
C LEU A 570 17.45 -8.44 -5.27
N LEU A 571 17.01 -9.59 -5.79
CA LEU A 571 17.87 -10.73 -6.08
C LEU A 571 18.73 -10.52 -7.34
N GLU A 572 18.19 -9.87 -8.38
CA GLU A 572 18.94 -9.53 -9.60
C GLU A 572 20.02 -8.48 -9.35
N HIS A 573 19.74 -7.52 -8.47
CA HIS A 573 20.64 -6.39 -8.17
C HIS A 573 21.47 -6.64 -6.91
N ARG A 574 21.54 -7.89 -6.46
CA ARG A 574 22.42 -8.30 -5.37
C ARG A 574 23.86 -8.11 -5.83
N SER A 575 24.51 -7.02 -5.39
CA SER A 575 25.96 -6.89 -5.46
C SER A 575 26.56 -8.18 -4.88
N ALA A 576 27.34 -8.91 -5.67
CA ALA A 576 27.99 -10.13 -5.23
C ALA A 576 28.84 -9.81 -4.00
N THR A 577 28.36 -10.19 -2.81
CA THR A 577 29.23 -10.31 -1.65
C THR A 577 30.19 -11.43 -2.00
N PRO A 578 31.52 -11.20 -2.06
CA PRO A 578 32.45 -12.27 -2.42
C PRO A 578 32.26 -13.43 -1.45
N ALA A 579 32.00 -14.62 -2.00
CA ALA A 579 32.03 -15.85 -1.24
C ALA A 579 33.42 -15.98 -0.61
N GLY A 580 33.47 -15.80 0.72
CA GLY A 580 34.68 -15.92 1.52
C GLY A 580 35.24 -14.58 1.99
N ARG A 581 34.98 -14.25 3.26
CA ARG A 581 36.03 -13.80 4.19
C ARG A 581 35.55 -13.80 5.64
N SER A 582 35.94 -14.86 6.34
CA SER A 582 36.42 -14.75 7.71
C SER A 582 37.69 -13.89 7.71
N ALA A 583 37.65 -12.73 8.35
CA ALA A 583 38.69 -12.17 9.20
C ALA A 583 38.20 -10.84 9.75
N HIS A 584 38.08 -10.76 11.07
CA HIS A 584 38.04 -9.50 11.80
C HIS A 584 39.14 -8.57 11.28
N LEU A 585 38.75 -7.56 10.52
CA LEU A 585 39.48 -6.29 10.53
C LEU A 585 38.79 -5.42 11.58
N PRO A 586 39.55 -4.81 12.51
CA PRO A 586 38.95 -3.84 13.42
C PRO A 586 38.35 -2.72 12.55
N PRO A 587 37.07 -2.37 12.75
CA PRO A 587 36.52 -1.21 12.08
C PRO A 587 37.33 0.00 12.53
N THR A 588 38.07 0.61 11.61
CA THR A 588 38.47 2.01 11.77
C THR A 588 37.20 2.78 12.06
N ALA A 589 37.15 3.40 13.24
CA ALA A 589 36.00 4.14 13.73
C ALA A 589 35.65 5.28 12.78
N THR A 590 34.75 5.02 11.82
CA THR A 590 33.94 6.08 11.24
C THR A 590 32.84 6.37 12.25
N THR A 591 33.12 7.35 13.11
CA THR A 591 32.09 7.99 13.91
C THR A 591 30.97 8.45 12.97
N TYR A 592 29.77 7.90 13.13
CA TYR A 592 28.59 8.42 12.45
C TYR A 592 28.38 9.84 12.93
N ARG A 593 28.74 10.80 12.08
CA ARG A 593 28.46 12.20 12.32
C ARG A 593 26.94 12.36 12.23
N GLU A 594 26.35 12.97 13.24
CA GLU A 594 24.97 13.43 13.19
C GLU A 594 24.81 14.39 12.00
N SER A 595 24.20 13.93 10.91
CA SER A 595 24.00 14.69 9.69
C SER A 595 22.61 15.35 9.65
N THR A 596 22.51 16.52 9.02
CA THR A 596 21.22 17.20 8.78
C THR A 596 21.02 17.38 7.29
N SER A 597 19.94 16.80 6.75
CA SER A 597 19.60 16.92 5.33
C SER A 597 18.74 18.17 5.06
N LEU A 598 18.79 18.68 3.83
CA LEU A 598 17.99 19.81 3.35
C LEU A 598 17.40 19.49 1.98
N THR A 599 16.11 19.73 1.80
CA THR A 599 15.40 19.55 0.53
C THR A 599 14.56 20.78 0.17
N PHE A 600 14.47 21.09 -1.12
CA PHE A 600 13.56 22.10 -1.68
C PHE A 600 13.20 21.75 -3.13
N THR A 601 12.07 22.27 -3.63
CA THR A 601 11.57 21.96 -4.98
C THR A 601 11.49 23.19 -5.87
N GLU A 602 12.08 23.10 -7.05
CA GLU A 602 12.04 24.08 -8.13
C GLU A 602 11.03 23.64 -9.20
N ARG A 603 10.22 24.57 -9.71
CA ARG A 603 9.38 24.35 -10.89
C ARG A 603 9.73 25.36 -11.95
N MET A 604 10.05 24.85 -13.14
CA MET A 604 10.54 25.65 -14.26
C MET A 604 9.66 25.45 -15.47
N ARG A 605 9.53 26.50 -16.29
CA ARG A 605 8.85 26.46 -17.59
C ARG A 605 9.66 27.23 -18.62
N GLY A 606 9.54 26.86 -19.87
CA GLY A 606 10.12 27.65 -20.95
C GLY A 606 10.00 26.97 -22.30
N SER A 607 10.99 27.19 -23.15
CA SER A 607 10.99 26.73 -24.54
C SER A 607 12.15 25.79 -24.83
N TYR A 608 11.88 24.81 -25.67
CA TYR A 608 12.81 23.81 -26.17
C TYR A 608 12.73 23.78 -27.70
N GLN A 609 13.88 23.89 -28.36
CA GLN A 609 14.00 23.85 -29.80
C GLN A 609 14.76 22.57 -30.21
N PRO A 610 14.06 21.56 -30.77
CA PRO A 610 14.72 20.39 -31.34
C PRO A 610 15.72 20.80 -32.42
N GLY A 611 16.89 20.16 -32.44
CA GLY A 611 17.98 20.42 -33.39
C GLY A 611 18.84 21.66 -33.10
N ALA A 612 18.43 22.58 -32.22
CA ALA A 612 19.25 23.73 -31.85
C ALA A 612 20.50 23.31 -31.07
N ARG A 613 21.66 23.87 -31.45
CA ARG A 613 22.95 23.60 -30.76
C ARG A 613 23.19 24.51 -29.56
N HIS A 614 22.61 25.72 -29.58
CA HIS A 614 22.84 26.73 -28.56
C HIS A 614 21.53 27.27 -27.95
N PRO A 615 21.50 27.52 -26.63
CA PRO A 615 20.35 28.13 -25.99
C PRO A 615 20.21 29.61 -26.40
N GLY A 616 19.28 29.92 -27.30
CA GLY A 616 18.90 31.30 -27.64
C GLY A 616 19.32 31.84 -29.00
N ALA A 617 19.79 31.00 -29.93
CA ALA A 617 20.00 31.39 -31.32
C ALA A 617 18.88 30.83 -32.20
N ALA A 618 17.89 31.66 -32.51
CA ALA A 618 17.35 31.64 -33.86
C ALA A 618 18.13 32.72 -34.60
N SER A 619 19.22 32.37 -35.29
CA SER A 619 19.73 33.33 -36.28
C SER A 619 18.62 33.48 -37.33
N ALA A 620 18.47 34.66 -37.93
CA ALA A 620 17.54 34.87 -39.03
C ALA A 620 17.85 34.01 -40.28
N THR A 621 18.89 33.16 -40.22
CA THR A 621 19.43 32.32 -41.30
C THR A 621 19.35 30.81 -41.02
N GLU A 622 18.87 30.36 -39.86
CA GLU A 622 18.79 28.93 -39.50
C GLU A 622 17.34 28.42 -39.57
N GLU A 623 17.05 27.62 -40.58
CA GLU A 623 15.77 26.92 -40.73
C GLU A 623 15.82 25.58 -39.98
N TYR A 624 15.16 25.51 -38.83
CA TYR A 624 15.09 24.30 -38.02
C TYR A 624 13.94 23.39 -38.49
N ALA A 625 14.20 22.08 -38.56
CA ALA A 625 13.23 21.08 -39.04
C ALA A 625 11.96 20.94 -38.18
N SER A 626 11.90 21.56 -37.00
CA SER A 626 10.74 21.51 -36.11
C SER A 626 10.57 22.85 -35.38
N PRO A 627 9.36 23.29 -35.04
CA PRO A 627 9.14 24.53 -34.30
C PRO A 627 9.53 24.39 -32.81
N ALA A 628 9.77 25.53 -32.15
CA ALA A 628 9.99 25.59 -30.71
C ALA A 628 8.75 25.08 -29.95
N GLN A 629 9.00 24.31 -28.89
CA GLN A 629 7.97 23.66 -28.09
C GLN A 629 8.04 24.10 -26.63
N ARG A 630 6.93 23.94 -25.92
CA ARG A 630 6.90 24.14 -24.47
C ARG A 630 7.68 23.02 -23.78
N ILE A 631 8.43 23.38 -22.75
CA ILE A 631 9.06 22.44 -21.82
C ILE A 631 8.82 22.90 -20.39
N SER A 632 8.60 21.95 -19.49
CA SER A 632 8.55 22.22 -18.06
C SER A 632 9.34 21.18 -17.28
N ALA A 633 9.78 21.55 -16.08
CA ALA A 633 10.49 20.65 -15.20
C ALA A 633 10.09 20.91 -13.75
N ARG A 634 9.96 19.84 -12.96
CA ARG A 634 9.87 19.91 -11.50
C ARG A 634 11.08 19.19 -10.93
N LEU A 635 11.96 19.92 -10.27
CA LEU A 635 13.23 19.44 -9.74
C LEU A 635 13.23 19.56 -8.21
N THR A 636 13.22 18.45 -7.49
CA THR A 636 13.46 18.43 -6.05
C THR A 636 14.94 18.23 -5.80
N VAL A 637 15.57 19.23 -5.19
CA VAL A 637 16.99 19.22 -4.84
C VAL A 637 17.14 18.69 -3.43
N THR A 638 17.98 17.67 -3.25
CA THR A 638 18.24 17.02 -1.96
C THR A 638 19.72 17.13 -1.62
N ILE A 639 20.01 17.72 -0.46
CA ILE A 639 21.32 17.75 0.19
C ILE A 639 21.25 16.75 1.35
N VAL A 640 22.03 15.67 1.24
CA VAL A 640 22.00 14.56 2.21
C VAL A 640 22.59 14.97 3.55
N ASP A 641 23.68 15.74 3.53
CA ASP A 641 24.27 16.37 4.71
C ASP A 641 24.69 17.82 4.37
N VAL A 642 24.13 18.79 5.08
CA VAL A 642 24.45 20.21 4.91
C VAL A 642 25.89 20.52 5.33
N ASP A 643 26.45 19.82 6.32
CA ASP A 643 27.82 20.05 6.77
C ASP A 643 28.82 19.61 5.68
N ASP A 644 28.69 18.38 5.20
CA ASP A 644 29.53 17.86 4.12
C ASP A 644 29.33 18.64 2.82
N PHE A 645 28.09 19.06 2.51
CA PHE A 645 27.82 19.91 1.34
C PHE A 645 28.57 21.24 1.40
N LEU A 646 28.66 21.87 2.57
CA LEU A 646 29.36 23.14 2.74
C LEU A 646 30.89 22.98 2.75
N ASP A 647 31.39 21.82 3.20
CA ASP A 647 32.82 21.50 3.23
C ASP A 647 33.33 20.97 1.88
N GLU A 648 32.48 20.34 1.06
CA GLU A 648 32.81 19.86 -0.28
C GLU A 648 33.01 21.03 -1.25
N PRO A 649 34.18 21.18 -1.90
CA PRO A 649 34.42 22.27 -2.85
C PRO A 649 33.41 22.33 -4.00
N GLY A 650 32.86 21.18 -4.40
CA GLY A 650 31.88 21.07 -5.49
C GLY A 650 30.45 21.42 -5.10
N HIS A 651 30.14 21.47 -3.80
CA HIS A 651 28.80 21.71 -3.25
C HIS A 651 27.73 20.94 -4.04
N ARG A 652 27.86 19.61 -4.08
CA ARG A 652 27.04 18.74 -4.92
C ARG A 652 25.74 18.36 -4.21
N ALA A 653 24.62 18.53 -4.91
CA ALA A 653 23.30 18.09 -4.46
C ALA A 653 22.68 17.09 -5.44
N GLY A 654 21.87 16.17 -4.93
CA GLY A 654 21.04 15.28 -5.76
C GLY A 654 19.85 16.04 -6.32
N ILE A 655 19.39 15.66 -7.52
CA ILE A 655 18.14 16.14 -8.10
C ILE A 655 17.26 14.95 -8.46
N ASP A 656 16.02 15.01 -7.99
CA ASP A 656 14.93 14.12 -8.37
C ASP A 656 13.80 14.93 -9.03
N GLY A 657 12.90 14.25 -9.75
CA GLY A 657 11.72 14.87 -10.35
C GLY A 657 11.53 14.50 -11.82
N TRP A 658 10.99 15.41 -12.63
CA TRP A 658 10.61 15.11 -14.02
C TRP A 658 10.81 16.30 -14.95
N ILE A 659 10.90 15.99 -16.25
CA ILE A 659 10.87 16.93 -17.38
C ILE A 659 9.64 16.59 -18.23
N ASP A 660 8.95 17.57 -18.78
CA ASP A 660 7.76 17.38 -19.61
C ASP A 660 7.85 18.23 -20.87
N ALA A 661 7.90 17.57 -22.02
CA ALA A 661 7.83 18.18 -23.34
C ALA A 661 7.20 17.21 -24.36
N PRO A 662 6.33 17.68 -25.28
CA PRO A 662 5.68 16.82 -26.28
C PRO A 662 6.64 15.97 -27.13
N SER A 663 7.72 16.58 -27.65
CA SER A 663 8.75 15.88 -28.44
C SER A 663 9.60 14.87 -27.66
N LEU A 664 9.56 14.89 -26.33
CA LEU A 664 10.19 13.89 -25.47
C LEU A 664 9.18 12.79 -25.07
N GLY A 665 7.97 12.82 -25.64
CA GLY A 665 6.88 11.92 -25.31
C GLY A 665 6.08 12.32 -24.06
N GLY A 666 6.07 13.61 -23.70
CA GLY A 666 5.39 14.11 -22.50
C GLY A 666 6.28 14.06 -21.26
N ARG A 667 5.70 13.75 -20.10
CA ARG A 667 6.41 13.73 -18.81
C ARG A 667 7.34 12.53 -18.70
N ARG A 668 8.63 12.80 -18.49
CA ARG A 668 9.71 11.82 -18.33
C ARG A 668 10.38 11.97 -16.96
N PRO A 669 10.50 10.90 -16.18
CA PRO A 669 11.16 10.93 -14.87
C PRO A 669 12.67 11.11 -15.03
N ILE A 670 13.27 11.82 -14.09
CA ILE A 670 14.71 11.95 -13.98
C ILE A 670 15.23 10.67 -13.32
N LEU A 671 16.04 9.91 -14.06
CA LEU A 671 16.69 8.69 -13.62
C LEU A 671 17.91 8.98 -12.73
N ARG A 672 18.62 10.07 -13.05
CA ARG A 672 19.76 10.56 -12.27
C ARG A 672 19.94 12.05 -12.48
N GLY A 673 19.79 12.82 -11.41
CA GLY A 673 19.98 14.25 -11.44
C GLY A 673 21.07 14.72 -10.46
N THR A 674 21.88 15.68 -10.89
CA THR A 674 22.88 16.32 -10.03
C THR A 674 22.88 17.83 -10.23
N ARG A 675 23.02 18.56 -9.13
CA ARG A 675 23.25 19.99 -9.10
C ARG A 675 24.60 20.29 -8.47
N HIS A 676 25.37 21.17 -9.06
CA HIS A 676 26.57 21.74 -8.43
C HIS A 676 26.28 23.22 -8.16
N MET A 677 26.63 23.70 -6.96
CA MET A 677 26.38 25.09 -6.58
C MET A 677 27.69 25.80 -6.29
N PHE A 678 28.14 26.68 -7.18
CA PHE A 678 29.37 27.45 -6.97
C PHE A 678 30.66 26.60 -6.97
N SER A 679 30.72 25.56 -7.81
CA SER A 679 31.90 24.69 -7.91
C SER A 679 33.10 25.43 -8.54
N PRO A 680 34.33 25.36 -7.96
CA PRO A 680 35.54 25.99 -8.49
C PRO A 680 35.92 25.52 -9.90
N ASN A 681 35.47 24.32 -10.29
CA ASN A 681 35.78 23.72 -11.58
C ASN A 681 34.84 24.20 -12.70
N ASP A 682 33.77 24.93 -12.35
CA ASP A 682 32.71 25.35 -13.27
C ASP A 682 32.84 26.83 -13.68
N GLY A 683 34.06 27.40 -13.72
CA GLY A 683 34.35 28.74 -14.24
C GLY A 683 35.25 29.61 -13.34
N PRO A 684 35.62 30.83 -13.79
CA PRO A 684 36.44 31.74 -12.98
C PRO A 684 35.73 32.05 -11.66
N GLU A 685 36.35 31.65 -10.55
CA GLU A 685 35.89 31.86 -9.17
C GLU A 685 34.59 31.16 -8.72
N GLY A 686 34.18 30.05 -9.36
CA GLY A 686 33.04 29.26 -8.89
C GLY A 686 31.70 29.99 -9.00
N ARG A 687 31.50 30.73 -10.09
CA ARG A 687 30.32 31.58 -10.33
C ARG A 687 29.27 30.91 -11.23
N ALA A 688 28.98 29.63 -10.98
CA ALA A 688 28.02 28.88 -11.78
C ALA A 688 27.15 27.94 -10.96
N LEU A 689 25.91 27.75 -11.42
CA LEU A 689 25.00 26.70 -10.97
C LEU A 689 24.79 25.71 -12.12
N THR A 690 25.32 24.50 -11.99
CA THR A 690 25.29 23.48 -13.04
C THR A 690 24.25 22.42 -12.73
N TYR A 691 23.44 22.06 -13.72
CA TYR A 691 22.39 21.05 -13.66
C TYR A 691 22.70 19.96 -14.69
N ARG A 692 22.63 18.70 -14.27
CA ARG A 692 22.70 17.53 -15.17
C ARG A 692 21.59 16.57 -14.83
N LEU A 693 20.72 16.30 -15.78
CA LEU A 693 19.53 15.48 -15.62
C LEU A 693 19.54 14.38 -16.68
N HIS A 694 19.55 13.12 -16.26
CA HIS A 694 19.48 11.96 -17.15
C HIS A 694 18.06 11.38 -17.13
N PHE A 695 17.50 11.08 -18.29
CA PHE A 695 16.15 10.55 -18.46
C PHE A 695 16.04 9.81 -19.81
N THR A 696 14.91 9.18 -20.09
CA THR A 696 14.62 8.55 -21.40
C THR A 696 13.51 9.27 -22.14
N ASP A 697 13.53 9.27 -23.47
CA ASP A 697 12.44 9.80 -24.31
C ASP A 697 11.32 8.76 -24.54
N ALA A 698 10.37 9.06 -25.45
CA ALA A 698 9.23 8.21 -25.75
C ALA A 698 9.61 6.83 -26.29
N GLU A 699 10.74 6.75 -27.01
CA GLU A 699 11.27 5.52 -27.59
C GLU A 699 12.31 4.84 -26.67
N ASN A 700 12.33 5.19 -25.38
CA ASN A 700 13.29 4.70 -24.39
C ASN A 700 14.76 5.01 -24.70
N ARG A 701 15.04 6.00 -25.56
CA ARG A 701 16.42 6.40 -25.86
C ARG A 701 16.95 7.25 -24.71
N PRO A 702 18.20 7.02 -24.25
CA PRO A 702 18.81 7.80 -23.18
C PRO A 702 19.04 9.26 -23.62
N ARG A 703 18.69 10.20 -22.75
CA ARG A 703 18.84 11.64 -22.95
C ARG A 703 19.50 12.28 -21.73
N ALA A 704 20.32 13.29 -21.97
CA ALA A 704 20.90 14.10 -20.90
C ALA A 704 20.61 15.59 -21.13
N LEU A 705 19.93 16.23 -20.19
CA LEU A 705 19.78 17.69 -20.14
C LEU A 705 20.89 18.26 -19.26
N THR A 706 21.75 19.08 -19.85
CA THR A 706 22.76 19.83 -19.11
C THR A 706 22.47 21.31 -19.22
N GLY A 707 22.32 21.98 -18.08
CA GLY A 707 22.09 23.42 -18.01
C GLY A 707 23.08 24.09 -17.07
N ARG A 708 23.41 25.34 -17.35
CA ARG A 708 24.34 26.12 -16.55
C ARG A 708 23.83 27.54 -16.39
N LYS A 709 23.71 28.02 -15.16
CA LYS A 709 23.45 29.43 -14.85
C LYS A 709 24.77 30.09 -14.52
N GLU A 710 25.15 31.11 -15.27
CA GLU A 710 26.34 31.91 -14.99
C GLU A 710 25.95 33.14 -14.18
N LEU A 711 26.69 33.40 -13.10
CA LEU A 711 26.42 34.50 -12.17
C LEU A 711 27.53 35.53 -12.34
N THR A 712 27.27 36.57 -13.13
CA THR A 712 28.31 37.54 -13.49
C THR A 712 28.52 38.57 -12.39
N GLY A 713 27.43 38.98 -11.72
CA GLY A 713 27.46 40.03 -10.70
C GLY A 713 27.58 41.45 -11.28
N GLU A 714 27.38 41.65 -12.59
CA GLU A 714 27.64 42.94 -13.24
C GLU A 714 26.77 44.08 -12.70
N THR A 715 25.50 43.81 -12.42
CA THR A 715 24.57 44.78 -11.83
C THR A 715 23.61 44.12 -10.84
N PRO A 716 23.13 44.83 -9.80
CA PRO A 716 22.12 44.29 -8.88
C PRO A 716 20.82 43.84 -9.59
N LEU A 717 20.50 44.43 -10.75
CA LEU A 717 19.33 44.10 -11.56
C LEU A 717 19.46 42.74 -12.29
N SER A 718 20.70 42.26 -12.50
CA SER A 718 20.97 40.96 -13.15
C SER A 718 20.76 39.75 -12.24
N LEU A 719 20.65 39.95 -10.92
CA LEU A 719 20.45 38.88 -9.93
C LEU A 719 19.26 37.97 -10.27
N TRP A 720 18.12 38.57 -10.62
CA TRP A 720 16.90 37.82 -10.89
C TRP A 720 17.02 36.93 -12.15
N PRO A 721 17.31 37.46 -13.35
CA PRO A 721 17.43 36.62 -14.54
C PRO A 721 18.57 35.59 -14.44
N GLU A 722 19.70 35.91 -13.81
CA GLU A 722 20.85 35.00 -13.68
C GLU A 722 20.59 33.84 -12.70
N THR A 723 19.77 34.04 -11.66
CA THR A 723 19.44 32.97 -10.70
C THR A 723 18.21 32.14 -11.11
N THR A 724 17.29 32.71 -11.90
CA THR A 724 16.01 32.07 -12.24
C THR A 724 15.96 31.47 -13.64
N VAL A 725 16.85 31.85 -14.56
CA VAL A 725 16.88 31.32 -15.93
C VAL A 725 18.01 30.29 -16.09
N LEU A 726 17.65 29.10 -16.55
CA LEU A 726 18.51 27.98 -16.87
C LEU A 726 18.55 27.77 -18.40
N PRO A 727 19.56 28.30 -19.10
CA PRO A 727 19.84 27.85 -20.45
C PRO A 727 20.36 26.40 -20.40
N PHE A 728 19.88 25.55 -21.31
CA PHE A 728 20.24 24.14 -21.34
C PHE A 728 20.48 23.62 -22.76
N ARG A 729 21.26 22.54 -22.84
CA ARG A 729 21.44 21.69 -24.02
C ARG A 729 20.97 20.28 -23.69
N LEU A 730 20.33 19.65 -24.65
CA LEU A 730 19.88 18.27 -24.61
C LEU A 730 20.80 17.43 -25.49
N PHE A 731 21.32 16.35 -24.93
CA PHE A 731 22.25 15.45 -25.60
C PHE A 731 21.64 14.08 -25.83
N ASP A 732 22.11 13.43 -26.89
CA ASP A 732 21.91 12.00 -27.10
C ASP A 732 22.80 11.19 -26.16
N GLY A 733 22.24 10.20 -25.48
CA GLY A 733 22.94 9.40 -24.48
C GLY A 733 23.00 10.00 -23.07
N HIS A 734 23.41 9.17 -22.11
CA HIS A 734 23.73 9.60 -20.74
C HIS A 734 25.17 10.10 -20.67
N VAL A 735 25.37 11.35 -21.09
CA VAL A 735 26.69 11.97 -21.16
C VAL A 735 27.27 12.21 -19.76
N ARG A 736 28.53 11.83 -19.54
CA ARG A 736 29.28 12.15 -18.30
C ARG A 736 30.13 13.40 -18.51
N GLY A 737 30.42 14.16 -17.46
CA GLY A 737 30.99 15.52 -17.56
C GLY A 737 32.15 15.74 -18.56
N PRO A 738 33.19 14.87 -18.64
CA PRO A 738 34.27 15.02 -19.62
C PRO A 738 33.86 14.73 -21.09
N GLY A 739 32.76 14.00 -21.31
CA GLY A 739 32.25 13.58 -22.62
C GLY A 739 31.29 14.55 -23.28
N GLU A 740 30.98 15.71 -22.66
CA GLU A 740 30.08 16.72 -23.24
C GLU A 740 30.63 17.34 -24.53
N GLN A 741 31.96 17.35 -24.72
CA GLN A 741 32.60 17.92 -25.91
C GLN A 741 32.45 17.04 -27.16
N SER A 742 32.21 15.73 -26.99
CA SER A 742 32.06 14.76 -28.07
C SER A 742 30.62 14.25 -28.24
N ALA A 743 29.69 14.69 -27.38
CA ALA A 743 28.30 14.23 -27.40
C ALA A 743 27.44 14.99 -28.42
N THR A 744 26.54 14.26 -29.09
CA THR A 744 25.61 14.81 -30.07
C THR A 744 24.51 15.62 -29.37
N VAL A 745 24.42 16.91 -29.69
CA VAL A 745 23.34 17.79 -29.22
C VAL A 745 22.08 17.54 -30.06
N VAL A 746 20.98 17.18 -29.41
CA VAL A 746 19.67 16.92 -30.05
C VAL A 746 18.71 18.11 -29.93
N GLY A 747 19.05 19.10 -29.11
CA GLY A 747 18.33 20.38 -29.06
C GLY A 747 18.80 21.25 -27.90
N ALA A 748 18.29 22.47 -27.84
CA ALA A 748 18.63 23.43 -26.80
C ALA A 748 17.42 24.28 -26.42
N GLY A 749 17.45 24.89 -25.24
CA GLY A 749 16.32 25.65 -24.74
C GLY A 749 16.61 26.46 -23.49
N ARG A 750 15.57 27.09 -22.97
CA ARG A 750 15.65 27.88 -21.72
C ARG A 750 14.50 27.49 -20.81
N LEU A 751 14.82 27.24 -19.55
CA LEU A 751 13.87 27.04 -18.47
C LEU A 751 13.95 28.25 -17.54
N SER A 752 12.83 28.81 -17.11
CA SER A 752 12.80 29.88 -16.11
C SER A 752 11.87 29.51 -14.96
N ILE A 753 12.19 30.00 -13.76
CA ILE A 753 11.31 29.89 -12.58
C ILE A 753 10.42 31.15 -12.53
N PRO A 754 9.11 31.04 -12.75
CA PRO A 754 8.19 32.16 -12.57
C PRO A 754 8.21 32.67 -11.13
N LEU A 755 8.00 33.97 -10.91
CA LEU A 755 8.01 34.58 -9.56
C LEU A 755 7.05 33.87 -8.59
N THR A 756 5.87 33.45 -9.06
CA THR A 756 4.89 32.70 -8.26
C THR A 756 5.41 31.33 -7.81
N GLU A 757 6.13 30.61 -8.68
CA GLU A 757 6.75 29.33 -8.35
C GLU A 757 8.01 29.51 -7.49
N PHE A 758 8.72 30.63 -7.61
CA PHE A 758 9.82 30.97 -6.70
C PHE A 758 9.33 31.25 -5.28
N LEU A 759 8.27 32.06 -5.10
CA LEU A 759 7.63 32.26 -3.80
C LEU A 759 7.14 30.93 -3.20
N ARG A 760 6.60 30.05 -4.04
CA ARG A 760 6.22 28.70 -3.62
C ARG A 760 7.44 27.86 -3.24
N GLN A 761 8.54 27.90 -3.99
CA GLN A 761 9.79 27.21 -3.67
C GLN A 761 10.30 27.58 -2.27
N LEU A 762 10.24 28.86 -1.86
CA LEU A 762 10.62 29.29 -0.51
C LEU A 762 9.81 28.54 0.57
N THR A 763 8.56 28.20 0.31
CA THR A 763 7.72 27.41 1.22
C THR A 763 8.00 25.91 1.18
N THR A 764 8.85 25.43 0.27
CA THR A 764 9.23 24.00 0.13
C THR A 764 10.51 23.61 0.85
N PHE A 765 11.27 24.58 1.38
CA PHE A 765 12.49 24.28 2.14
C PHE A 765 12.18 23.48 3.40
N ARG A 766 12.79 22.30 3.54
CA ARG A 766 12.67 21.44 4.72
C ARG A 766 14.04 20.94 5.12
N THR A 767 14.33 20.98 6.42
CA THR A 767 15.51 20.34 7.01
C THR A 767 15.09 19.11 7.82
N THR A 768 15.96 18.10 7.92
CA THR A 768 15.71 16.92 8.75
C THR A 768 17.01 16.45 9.38
N GLY A 769 17.11 16.52 10.71
CA GLY A 769 18.30 16.18 11.47
C GLY A 769 18.35 16.88 12.83
N PRO A 770 19.37 16.64 13.66
CA PRO A 770 19.45 17.15 15.03
C PRO A 770 19.68 18.67 15.11
N ARG A 771 20.02 19.34 14.00
CA ARG A 771 20.26 20.79 13.92
C ARG A 771 19.41 21.47 12.84
N ASP A 772 18.13 21.15 12.78
CA ASP A 772 17.18 21.55 11.73
C ASP A 772 17.16 23.06 11.40
N ALA A 773 17.00 23.94 12.40
CA ALA A 773 16.96 25.39 12.20
C ALA A 773 18.34 25.97 11.87
N ALA A 774 19.39 25.47 12.52
CA ALA A 774 20.76 25.93 12.31
C ALA A 774 21.31 25.53 10.93
N ALA A 775 20.94 24.35 10.41
CA ALA A 775 21.31 23.92 9.07
C ALA A 775 20.64 24.78 7.98
N LEU A 776 19.36 25.12 8.15
CA LEU A 776 18.65 26.01 7.23
C LEU A 776 19.25 27.41 7.22
N ASP A 777 19.56 27.96 8.39
CA ASP A 777 20.23 29.26 8.54
C ASP A 777 21.64 29.26 7.92
N ARG A 778 22.43 28.20 8.14
CA ARG A 778 23.77 28.06 7.52
C ARG A 778 23.69 27.95 6.00
N PHE A 779 22.81 27.11 5.47
CA PHE A 779 22.59 27.01 4.03
C PHE A 779 22.12 28.36 3.45
N GLY A 780 21.18 29.01 4.12
CA GLY A 780 20.69 30.34 3.75
C GLY A 780 21.81 31.38 3.70
N ARG A 781 22.64 31.46 4.75
CA ARG A 781 23.82 32.35 4.80
C ARG A 781 24.86 32.03 3.73
N PHE A 782 25.07 30.76 3.40
CA PHE A 782 25.96 30.37 2.31
C PHE A 782 25.46 30.91 0.96
N ILE A 783 24.20 30.65 0.60
CA ILE A 783 23.61 31.13 -0.66
C ILE A 783 23.55 32.66 -0.68
N LEU A 784 22.99 33.30 0.35
CA LEU A 784 22.88 34.75 0.44
C LEU A 784 24.25 35.43 0.48
N GLY A 785 25.22 34.85 1.17
CA GLY A 785 26.59 35.36 1.23
C GLY A 785 27.27 35.33 -0.13
N ARG A 786 27.18 34.21 -0.87
CA ARG A 786 27.72 34.10 -2.24
C ARG A 786 27.06 35.10 -3.19
N LEU A 787 25.73 35.24 -3.13
CA LEU A 787 25.02 36.23 -3.94
C LEU A 787 25.38 37.67 -3.52
N TRP A 788 25.47 37.97 -2.23
CA TRP A 788 25.87 39.29 -1.74
C TRP A 788 27.28 39.66 -2.20
N HIS A 789 28.24 38.74 -2.14
CA HIS A 789 29.60 38.97 -2.65
C HIS A 789 29.64 39.30 -4.15
N LEU A 790 28.69 38.77 -4.93
CA LEU A 790 28.63 38.99 -6.38
C LEU A 790 27.85 40.27 -6.75
N TYR A 791 26.76 40.58 -6.07
CA TYR A 791 25.82 41.64 -6.50
C TYR A 791 25.78 42.87 -5.56
N ALA A 792 26.50 42.88 -4.43
CA ALA A 792 26.52 44.04 -3.55
C ALA A 792 27.15 45.26 -4.23
N PRO A 793 26.65 46.49 -3.99
CA PRO A 793 27.23 47.70 -4.56
C PRO A 793 28.69 47.85 -4.11
N ARG A 794 29.63 47.86 -5.06
CA ARG A 794 31.03 48.21 -4.78
C ARG A 794 31.10 49.72 -4.51
N THR A 795 31.13 50.12 -3.25
CA THR A 795 31.30 51.54 -2.87
C THR A 795 32.68 52.04 -3.32
N PRO A 796 32.78 53.12 -4.12
CA PRO A 796 34.08 53.70 -4.43
C PRO A 796 34.64 54.39 -3.18
N TRP A 797 35.77 53.89 -2.68
CA TRP A 797 36.49 54.49 -1.56
C TRP A 797 37.11 55.83 -2.00
N ARG A 798 36.47 56.96 -1.64
CA ARG A 798 37.09 58.30 -1.72
C ARG A 798 37.94 58.51 -0.47
N GLY A 799 39.25 58.44 -0.64
CA GLY A 799 40.24 58.72 0.39
C GLY A 799 40.10 60.14 0.95
N ARG A 800 39.99 60.24 2.27
CA ARG A 800 40.07 61.50 3.04
C ARG A 800 41.55 61.72 3.39
N LYS A 801 42.16 62.76 2.82
CA LYS A 801 43.50 63.23 3.19
C LYS A 801 43.52 63.59 4.68
N ARG A 802 44.50 63.05 5.41
CA ARG A 802 44.96 63.56 6.70
C ARG A 802 45.88 64.76 6.44
N THR A 803 45.61 65.88 7.09
CA THR A 803 46.64 66.82 7.55
C THR A 803 47.39 66.22 8.72
#